data_AF-A0A4U1EZ34-F1
#
_entry.id   AF-A0A4U1EZ34-F1
#
_cell.length_a   1.000
_cell.length_b   1.000
_cell.length_c   1.000
_cell.angle_alpha   90.00
_cell.angle_beta   90.00
_cell.angle_gamma   90.00
#
_symmetry.space_group_name_H-M   'P 1'
#
loop_
_entity.id
_entity.type
_entity.pdbx_description
1 polymer ?
#
loop_
_entity_poly.entity_id
_entity_poly.type
_entity_poly.pdbx_seq_one_letter_code
_entity_poly.pdbx_strand_id
1 'polypeptide(L)'
;MLNSVLCFIFQILIEDPITTCLSPSVYDMICKLGFEARENCDISSIVTQNGEVCWTTITDCVVYTESGICITRCGAVVLTCFLILEAQGLDYQGSVRLLGPVCQAVHLHLSSLTKGQFETRYSSGFQWTGVPELFPEMFDALGSLQSLAISLSLMKLTSCLERALADMDVLKVFVGSPCGLNLRNVLWHGFAAPQEIPPKYCSMMILLTAGLGQLLKGYLQQTKFTLAHRPFITLTSLEDLIVFPDVTYEVLSVLEEVMKKSTFILKIMLPYWEVALLNFKSHRFADCAILLLVQLETGLRKVFATVNKCPKRLLTAESTALYTTFDEILAKHLNDGKINQLPLFLGEPAMEFLWDFLNHQEGPRLRDRLSHGEISLPEFPKEAANQLLAFSFVLLLRFIDEDLLSVFKQEKAAVRALVSVAEAYGARCHPVSQLKKQVLSCERSIGVWPLLPLPEGSEREAQRSEGNSEINACHSLITEIVAELCHHVPETHRVPHDSEHLPPEKWPQLLRELCSIPVRTLFCPRAVLEVLAVLRKIGAHCHRVCDQVAACAELRRRQWEDRSLRSRQRRNYLRLVHRFLKSILQYTENLAAYTSQDKNKWDEAVNLTQVALLKIWTFSEKKQMLIHLAKKSTSKVV
;
A
#
# COMPACT_ATOMS: atom_id res chain seq x y z
N MET A 1 -6.76 -13.83 31.83
CA MET A 1 -8.14 -14.27 32.19
C MET A 1 -9.15 -14.12 31.05
N LEU A 2 -9.18 -13.01 30.28
CA LEU A 2 -9.99 -12.95 29.04
C LEU A 2 -9.46 -13.87 27.92
N ASN A 3 -8.14 -13.96 27.73
CA ASN A 3 -7.53 -14.85 26.72
C ASN A 3 -7.80 -16.35 27.00
N SER A 4 -7.76 -16.77 28.27
CA SER A 4 -7.99 -18.17 28.64
C SER A 4 -9.46 -18.59 28.47
N VAL A 5 -10.42 -17.70 28.75
CA VAL A 5 -11.86 -17.96 28.53
C VAL A 5 -12.20 -17.96 27.02
N LEU A 6 -11.54 -17.11 26.22
CA LEU A 6 -11.73 -17.09 24.76
C LEU A 6 -11.05 -18.25 24.04
N CYS A 7 -9.88 -18.71 24.49
CA CYS A 7 -9.27 -19.94 23.97
C CYS A 7 -10.19 -21.15 24.21
N PHE A 8 -10.83 -21.20 25.37
CA PHE A 8 -11.87 -22.20 25.70
C PHE A 8 -13.12 -22.05 24.82
N ILE A 9 -13.56 -20.83 24.48
CA ILE A 9 -14.67 -20.59 23.52
C ILE A 9 -14.27 -21.02 22.10
N PHE A 10 -13.02 -20.76 21.68
CA PHE A 10 -12.48 -21.21 20.39
C PHE A 10 -12.39 -22.74 20.30
N GLN A 11 -12.16 -23.42 21.42
CA GLN A 11 -12.10 -24.89 21.52
C GLN A 11 -13.49 -25.53 21.65
N ILE A 12 -14.51 -24.81 22.14
CA ILE A 12 -15.90 -25.28 22.27
C ILE A 12 -16.70 -25.09 20.96
N LEU A 13 -16.34 -24.14 20.10
CA LEU A 13 -16.89 -23.98 18.74
C LEU A 13 -16.23 -24.93 17.71
N ILE A 14 -15.93 -26.17 18.10
CA ILE A 14 -15.66 -27.26 17.16
C ILE A 14 -17.01 -27.68 16.58
N GLU A 15 -17.53 -26.83 15.71
CA GLU A 15 -18.47 -27.24 14.69
C GLU A 15 -17.71 -28.05 13.63
N ASP A 16 -18.44 -28.81 12.82
CA ASP A 16 -17.88 -29.64 11.75
C ASP A 16 -16.74 -28.90 11.01
N PRO A 17 -15.64 -29.59 10.68
CA PRO A 17 -14.53 -28.95 9.99
C PRO A 17 -15.06 -28.28 8.72
N ILE A 18 -14.90 -26.96 8.64
CA ILE A 18 -15.25 -26.19 7.44
C ILE A 18 -14.53 -26.84 6.27
N THR A 19 -15.28 -27.39 5.30
CA THR A 19 -14.73 -28.10 4.14
C THR A 19 -14.63 -27.20 2.90
N THR A 20 -15.37 -26.07 2.89
CA THR A 20 -15.39 -25.06 1.84
C THR A 20 -15.77 -23.71 2.42
N CYS A 21 -15.24 -22.63 1.84
CA CYS A 21 -15.69 -21.26 2.08
C CYS A 21 -16.46 -20.69 0.87
N LEU A 22 -16.99 -21.57 0.02
CA LEU A 22 -17.92 -21.21 -1.06
C LEU A 22 -19.34 -21.55 -0.61
N SER A 23 -20.30 -20.65 -0.86
CA SER A 23 -21.72 -21.00 -0.70
C SER A 23 -22.08 -22.14 -1.67
N PRO A 24 -23.12 -22.94 -1.39
CA PRO A 24 -23.52 -24.04 -2.27
C PRO A 24 -23.72 -23.61 -3.74
N SER A 25 -24.29 -22.43 -3.99
CA SER A 25 -24.48 -21.90 -5.34
C SER A 25 -23.16 -21.49 -6.01
N VAL A 26 -22.24 -20.85 -5.27
CA VAL A 26 -20.93 -20.47 -5.80
C VAL A 26 -20.06 -21.71 -6.05
N TYR A 27 -20.11 -22.68 -5.13
CA TYR A 27 -19.45 -23.97 -5.29
C TYR A 27 -19.93 -24.72 -6.53
N ASP A 28 -21.25 -24.79 -6.74
CA ASP A 28 -21.82 -25.44 -7.93
C ASP A 28 -21.39 -24.73 -9.22
N MET A 29 -21.49 -23.39 -9.24
CA MET A 29 -21.09 -22.54 -10.37
C MET A 29 -19.62 -22.73 -10.75
N ILE A 30 -18.71 -22.77 -9.77
CA ILE A 30 -17.26 -22.86 -10.03
C ILE A 30 -16.83 -24.30 -10.29
N CYS A 31 -17.24 -25.24 -9.43
CA CYS A 31 -16.64 -26.58 -9.38
C CYS A 31 -17.36 -27.61 -10.26
N LYS A 32 -18.64 -27.40 -10.61
CA LYS A 32 -19.47 -28.41 -11.28
C LYS A 32 -20.02 -27.95 -12.63
N LEU A 33 -20.67 -26.79 -12.66
CA LEU A 33 -21.42 -26.32 -13.82
C LEU A 33 -20.56 -26.28 -15.09
N GLY A 34 -21.09 -26.80 -16.19
CA GLY A 34 -20.38 -26.85 -17.49
C GLY A 34 -19.34 -27.97 -17.61
N PHE A 35 -19.02 -28.69 -16.54
CA PHE A 35 -18.14 -29.88 -16.57
C PHE A 35 -18.90 -31.20 -16.38
N GLU A 36 -20.23 -31.14 -16.32
CA GLU A 36 -21.11 -32.28 -16.08
C GLU A 36 -21.27 -33.18 -17.32
N ALA A 37 -21.22 -32.59 -18.52
CA ALA A 37 -21.38 -33.28 -19.79
C ALA A 37 -20.02 -33.59 -20.44
N ARG A 38 -19.89 -34.77 -21.05
CA ARG A 38 -18.71 -35.18 -21.86
C ARG A 38 -18.86 -34.75 -23.33
N GLU A 39 -19.47 -33.60 -23.59
CA GLU A 39 -19.52 -33.07 -24.95
C GLU A 39 -18.11 -32.63 -25.35
N ASN A 40 -17.55 -33.29 -26.36
CA ASN A 40 -16.23 -32.97 -26.88
C ASN A 40 -16.35 -31.79 -27.85
N CYS A 41 -15.94 -30.61 -27.40
CA CYS A 41 -15.70 -29.48 -28.30
C CYS A 41 -14.42 -29.76 -29.11
N ASP A 42 -14.49 -29.68 -30.43
CA ASP A 42 -13.29 -29.82 -31.28
C ASP A 42 -12.39 -28.59 -31.11
N ILE A 43 -11.14 -28.80 -30.70
CA ILE A 43 -10.16 -27.72 -30.53
C ILE A 43 -9.95 -26.92 -31.82
N SER A 44 -10.12 -27.54 -33.00
CA SER A 44 -9.94 -26.87 -34.28
C SER A 44 -10.92 -25.71 -34.50
N SER A 45 -12.07 -25.76 -33.83
CA SER A 45 -13.07 -24.68 -33.82
C SER A 45 -12.71 -23.51 -32.89
N ILE A 46 -11.79 -23.72 -31.94
CA ILE A 46 -11.41 -22.71 -30.92
C ILE A 46 -10.04 -22.11 -31.25
N VAL A 47 -9.08 -22.92 -31.72
CA VAL A 47 -7.70 -22.51 -31.96
C VAL A 47 -7.20 -23.10 -33.28
N THR A 48 -6.63 -22.27 -34.14
CA THR A 48 -6.02 -22.75 -35.39
C THR A 48 -4.71 -23.51 -35.13
N GLN A 49 -4.18 -24.22 -36.13
CA GLN A 49 -2.88 -24.90 -36.02
C GLN A 49 -1.72 -23.95 -35.66
N ASN A 50 -1.84 -22.67 -36.03
CA ASN A 50 -0.86 -21.63 -35.75
C ASN A 50 -1.07 -20.95 -34.39
N GLY A 51 -2.10 -21.34 -33.63
CA GLY A 51 -2.39 -20.76 -32.31
C GLY A 51 -3.28 -19.52 -32.33
N GLU A 52 -3.91 -19.20 -33.45
CA GLU A 52 -4.84 -18.07 -33.52
C GLU A 52 -6.16 -18.45 -32.86
N VAL A 53 -6.66 -17.56 -31.99
CA VAL A 53 -7.89 -17.78 -31.23
C VAL A 53 -9.12 -17.42 -32.07
N CYS A 54 -10.05 -18.37 -32.21
CA CYS A 54 -11.32 -18.18 -32.88
C CYS A 54 -12.34 -17.57 -31.91
N TRP A 55 -12.45 -16.24 -31.93
CA TRP A 55 -13.31 -15.50 -31.00
C TRP A 55 -14.81 -15.74 -31.21
N THR A 56 -15.27 -16.04 -32.42
CA THR A 56 -16.69 -16.32 -32.71
C THR A 56 -17.16 -17.52 -31.90
N THR A 57 -16.44 -18.64 -31.94
CA THR A 57 -16.77 -19.85 -31.18
C THR A 57 -16.86 -19.59 -29.67
N ILE A 58 -15.98 -18.75 -29.13
CA ILE A 58 -15.98 -18.41 -27.69
C ILE A 58 -17.13 -17.47 -27.33
N THR A 59 -17.39 -16.47 -28.17
CA THR A 59 -18.43 -15.45 -27.91
C THR A 59 -19.84 -15.99 -28.13
N ASP A 60 -20.02 -16.97 -29.03
CA ASP A 60 -21.29 -17.69 -29.23
C ASP A 60 -21.70 -18.51 -27.99
N CYS A 61 -20.77 -18.80 -27.07
CA CYS A 61 -21.06 -19.43 -25.79
C CYS A 61 -21.54 -18.44 -24.71
N VAL A 62 -21.56 -17.13 -24.99
CA VAL A 62 -22.03 -16.10 -24.05
C VAL A 62 -23.51 -15.83 -24.31
N VAL A 63 -24.33 -16.08 -23.28
CA VAL A 63 -25.79 -15.99 -23.35
C VAL A 63 -26.26 -14.68 -22.70
N TYR A 64 -27.25 -14.03 -23.32
CA TYR A 64 -27.88 -12.83 -22.82
C TYR A 64 -29.31 -13.13 -22.34
N THR A 65 -29.73 -12.47 -21.27
CA THR A 65 -31.10 -12.56 -20.75
C THR A 65 -32.08 -11.93 -21.74
N GLU A 66 -33.21 -12.60 -21.99
CA GLU A 66 -34.30 -12.01 -22.77
C GLU A 66 -34.93 -10.86 -21.97
N SER A 67 -34.59 -9.62 -22.29
CA SER A 67 -35.38 -8.47 -21.85
C SER A 67 -36.71 -8.49 -22.60
N GLY A 68 -37.82 -8.77 -21.91
CA GLY A 68 -39.15 -8.84 -22.53
C GLY A 68 -39.49 -7.58 -23.34
N ILE A 69 -39.74 -7.77 -24.64
CA ILE A 69 -40.93 -7.37 -25.43
C ILE A 69 -40.64 -7.75 -26.90
N CYS A 70 -41.41 -8.71 -27.43
CA CYS A 70 -41.55 -8.93 -28.86
C CYS A 70 -42.45 -7.85 -29.47
N ILE A 71 -42.04 -7.16 -30.56
CA ILE A 71 -42.96 -6.74 -31.64
C ILE A 71 -42.23 -6.79 -33.01
N THR A 72 -42.68 -7.76 -33.82
CA THR A 72 -42.70 -7.89 -35.29
C THR A 72 -41.43 -7.72 -36.15
N ARG A 73 -41.22 -8.77 -36.96
CA ARG A 73 -40.76 -8.76 -38.36
C ARG A 73 -40.82 -7.37 -39.03
N CYS A 74 -39.66 -6.85 -39.43
CA CYS A 74 -39.45 -6.32 -40.78
C CYS A 74 -37.95 -6.25 -41.06
N GLY A 75 -37.59 -6.60 -42.29
CA GLY A 75 -36.20 -6.66 -42.74
C GLY A 75 -35.52 -5.30 -42.86
N ALA A 76 -34.20 -5.41 -43.03
CA ALA A 76 -33.23 -4.37 -43.34
C ALA A 76 -32.73 -3.48 -42.19
N VAL A 77 -31.41 -3.29 -42.21
CA VAL A 77 -30.56 -2.32 -41.51
C VAL A 77 -29.88 -2.83 -40.22
N VAL A 78 -28.66 -3.34 -40.44
CA VAL A 78 -27.61 -3.74 -39.49
C VAL A 78 -27.04 -2.55 -38.67
N LEU A 79 -27.55 -1.33 -38.84
CA LEU A 79 -26.99 -0.14 -38.19
C LEU A 79 -27.69 0.29 -36.90
N THR A 80 -28.82 -0.33 -36.54
CA THR A 80 -29.60 0.02 -35.33
C THR A 80 -29.27 -0.85 -34.12
N CYS A 81 -28.48 -1.92 -34.26
CA CYS A 81 -28.11 -2.79 -33.14
C CYS A 81 -27.10 -2.17 -32.16
N PHE A 82 -26.41 -1.08 -32.52
CA PHE A 82 -25.37 -0.51 -31.65
C PHE A 82 -25.93 0.39 -30.52
N LEU A 83 -27.21 0.76 -30.56
CA LEU A 83 -27.84 1.67 -29.58
C LEU A 83 -28.96 1.04 -28.75
N ILE A 84 -29.17 -0.29 -28.85
CA ILE A 84 -30.19 -1.02 -28.06
C ILE A 84 -29.55 -2.02 -27.06
N LEU A 85 -28.21 -2.07 -26.97
CA LEU A 85 -27.48 -3.01 -26.09
C LEU A 85 -27.37 -2.58 -24.63
N GLU A 86 -27.99 -1.48 -24.20
CA GLU A 86 -27.93 -1.02 -22.79
C GLU A 86 -28.88 -1.76 -21.82
N ALA A 87 -29.70 -2.72 -22.29
CA ALA A 87 -30.73 -3.35 -21.45
C ALA A 87 -30.77 -4.89 -21.45
N GLN A 88 -29.76 -5.58 -21.99
CA GLN A 88 -29.66 -7.06 -21.87
C GLN A 88 -28.59 -7.43 -20.84
N GLY A 89 -29.00 -8.02 -19.72
CA GLY A 89 -28.07 -8.59 -18.74
C GLY A 89 -27.49 -9.92 -19.24
N LEU A 90 -26.27 -10.28 -18.83
CA LEU A 90 -25.67 -11.58 -19.14
C LEU A 90 -26.36 -12.71 -18.34
N ASP A 91 -26.73 -13.79 -19.01
CA ASP A 91 -27.05 -15.05 -18.34
C ASP A 91 -25.74 -15.77 -18.00
N TYR A 92 -25.22 -15.49 -16.81
CA TYR A 92 -23.97 -16.08 -16.34
C TYR A 92 -24.02 -17.60 -16.23
N GLN A 93 -25.15 -18.16 -15.77
CA GLN A 93 -25.26 -19.60 -15.58
C GLN A 93 -25.33 -20.33 -16.92
N GLY A 94 -26.13 -19.81 -17.87
CA GLY A 94 -26.15 -20.31 -19.24
C GLY A 94 -24.79 -20.21 -19.92
N SER A 95 -24.11 -19.07 -19.75
CA SER A 95 -22.77 -18.85 -20.33
C SER A 95 -21.72 -19.81 -19.76
N VAL A 96 -21.67 -20.01 -18.44
CA VAL A 96 -20.72 -20.96 -17.81
C VAL A 96 -21.00 -22.39 -18.29
N ARG A 97 -22.27 -22.78 -18.43
CA ARG A 97 -22.64 -24.11 -18.91
C ARG A 97 -22.10 -24.38 -20.32
N LEU A 98 -22.16 -23.39 -21.22
CA LEU A 98 -21.65 -23.51 -22.60
C LEU A 98 -20.14 -23.36 -22.69
N LEU A 99 -19.52 -22.53 -21.84
CA LEU A 99 -18.08 -22.31 -21.81
C LEU A 99 -17.31 -23.47 -21.16
N GLY A 100 -17.95 -24.29 -20.31
CA GLY A 100 -17.32 -25.43 -19.64
C GLY A 100 -16.63 -26.43 -20.60
N PRO A 101 -17.32 -26.96 -21.62
CA PRO A 101 -16.72 -27.83 -22.64
C PRO A 101 -15.58 -27.15 -23.42
N VAL A 102 -15.70 -25.84 -23.71
CA VAL A 102 -14.64 -25.05 -24.36
C VAL A 102 -13.40 -24.97 -23.46
N CYS A 103 -13.57 -24.67 -22.17
CA CYS A 103 -12.49 -24.65 -21.19
C CYS A 103 -11.80 -26.02 -21.09
N GLN A 104 -12.56 -27.11 -21.13
CA GLN A 104 -12.02 -28.47 -21.13
C GLN A 104 -11.19 -28.76 -22.39
N ALA A 105 -11.68 -28.41 -23.58
CA ALA A 105 -10.95 -28.60 -24.83
C ALA A 105 -9.64 -27.78 -24.86
N VAL A 106 -9.68 -26.51 -24.42
CA VAL A 106 -8.49 -25.66 -24.30
C VAL A 106 -7.48 -26.25 -23.32
N HIS A 107 -7.95 -26.76 -22.18
CA HIS A 107 -7.08 -27.39 -21.19
C HIS A 107 -6.35 -28.61 -21.77
N LEU A 108 -7.08 -29.52 -22.42
CA LEU A 108 -6.49 -30.70 -23.07
C LEU A 108 -5.48 -30.30 -24.15
N HIS A 109 -5.79 -29.28 -24.94
CA HIS A 109 -4.89 -28.73 -25.95
C HIS A 109 -3.60 -28.22 -25.33
N LEU A 110 -3.67 -27.32 -24.35
CA LEU A 110 -2.48 -26.77 -23.71
C LEU A 110 -1.65 -27.86 -23.03
N SER A 111 -2.29 -28.80 -22.33
CA SER A 111 -1.61 -29.94 -21.71
C SER A 111 -0.92 -30.88 -22.70
N SER A 112 -1.32 -30.89 -23.98
CA SER A 112 -0.68 -31.69 -25.03
C SER A 112 0.59 -31.06 -25.59
N LEU A 113 0.83 -29.78 -25.34
CA LEU A 113 1.97 -29.05 -25.89
C LEU A 113 3.23 -29.26 -25.02
N THR A 114 4.40 -29.22 -25.66
CA THR A 114 5.64 -28.97 -24.94
C THR A 114 5.80 -27.48 -24.64
N LYS A 115 6.64 -27.15 -23.64
CA LYS A 115 6.95 -25.74 -23.32
C LYS A 115 7.43 -24.94 -24.53
N GLY A 116 8.32 -25.52 -25.35
CA GLY A 116 8.81 -24.88 -26.57
C GLY A 116 7.72 -24.66 -27.63
N GLN A 117 6.77 -25.60 -27.78
CA GLN A 117 5.62 -25.43 -28.66
C GLN A 117 4.68 -24.33 -28.16
N PHE A 118 4.42 -24.29 -26.84
CA PHE A 118 3.61 -23.25 -26.20
C PHE A 118 4.22 -21.85 -26.42
N GLU A 119 5.50 -21.69 -26.15
CA GLU A 119 6.22 -20.42 -26.30
C GLU A 119 6.23 -19.97 -27.77
N THR A 120 6.55 -20.87 -28.70
CA THR A 120 6.55 -20.57 -30.14
C THR A 120 5.18 -20.08 -30.61
N ARG A 121 4.10 -20.67 -30.08
CA ARG A 121 2.73 -20.41 -30.52
C ARG A 121 2.10 -19.17 -29.88
N TYR A 122 2.34 -18.94 -28.58
CA TYR A 122 1.59 -17.93 -27.82
C TYR A 122 2.42 -16.78 -27.25
N SER A 123 3.75 -16.88 -27.17
CA SER A 123 4.59 -15.85 -26.51
C SER A 123 4.39 -14.44 -27.06
N SER A 124 4.23 -14.33 -28.39
CA SER A 124 3.94 -13.04 -29.04
C SER A 124 2.60 -12.42 -28.61
N GLY A 125 1.62 -13.26 -28.23
CA GLY A 125 0.31 -12.84 -27.74
C GLY A 125 0.31 -12.38 -26.28
N PHE A 126 1.41 -12.53 -25.54
CA PHE A 126 1.51 -12.09 -24.13
C PHE A 126 2.25 -10.76 -23.94
N GLN A 127 2.92 -10.26 -24.98
CA GLN A 127 3.77 -9.06 -24.88
C GLN A 127 3.00 -7.82 -24.39
N TRP A 128 1.72 -7.73 -24.74
CA TRP A 128 0.86 -6.60 -24.34
C TRP A 128 0.53 -6.56 -22.85
N THR A 129 0.85 -7.60 -22.09
CA THR A 129 0.56 -7.65 -20.64
C THR A 129 1.61 -6.88 -19.83
N GLY A 130 2.79 -6.62 -20.40
CA GLY A 130 3.93 -6.05 -19.69
C GLY A 130 4.67 -7.02 -18.77
N VAL A 131 4.20 -8.28 -18.66
CA VAL A 131 4.82 -9.37 -17.88
C VAL A 131 4.72 -10.72 -18.61
N PRO A 132 5.22 -10.82 -19.86
CA PRO A 132 5.11 -12.06 -20.65
C PRO A 132 5.79 -13.27 -19.99
N GLU A 133 6.74 -13.06 -19.06
CA GLU A 133 7.45 -14.10 -18.32
C GLU A 133 6.54 -14.88 -17.36
N LEU A 134 5.38 -14.32 -17.00
CA LEU A 134 4.39 -15.00 -16.15
C LEU A 134 3.83 -16.26 -16.82
N PHE A 135 3.62 -16.23 -18.14
CA PHE A 135 2.86 -17.27 -18.85
C PHE A 135 3.58 -18.62 -18.96
N PRO A 136 4.91 -18.67 -19.19
CA PRO A 136 5.66 -19.92 -19.07
C PRO A 136 5.56 -20.55 -17.67
N GLU A 137 5.58 -19.75 -16.59
CA GLU A 137 5.40 -20.25 -15.22
C GLU A 137 3.99 -20.82 -15.02
N MET A 138 2.96 -20.14 -15.54
CA MET A 138 1.59 -20.64 -15.51
C MET A 138 1.41 -21.94 -16.30
N PHE A 139 2.09 -22.07 -17.43
CA PHE A 139 2.08 -23.30 -18.23
C PHE A 139 2.72 -24.46 -17.46
N ASP A 140 3.85 -24.23 -16.80
CA ASP A 140 4.49 -25.23 -15.95
C ASP A 140 3.57 -25.63 -14.77
N ALA A 141 2.84 -24.67 -14.19
CA ALA A 141 1.85 -24.93 -13.14
C ALA A 141 0.72 -25.86 -13.63
N LEU A 142 0.21 -25.66 -14.85
CA LEU A 142 -0.79 -26.55 -15.47
C LEU A 142 -0.25 -27.98 -15.64
N GLY A 143 1.01 -28.14 -16.05
CA GLY A 143 1.65 -29.45 -16.22
C GLY A 143 1.90 -30.17 -14.90
N SER A 144 2.20 -29.43 -13.83
CA SER A 144 2.41 -30.01 -12.49
C SER A 144 1.14 -30.47 -11.79
N LEU A 145 -0.04 -30.04 -12.27
CA LEU A 145 -1.35 -30.23 -11.65
C LEU A 145 -1.41 -29.79 -10.16
N GLN A 146 -0.48 -28.93 -9.73
CA GLN A 146 -0.50 -28.36 -8.39
C GLN A 146 -1.59 -27.29 -8.31
N SER A 147 -2.67 -27.63 -7.62
CA SER A 147 -3.88 -26.80 -7.53
C SER A 147 -3.65 -25.41 -6.90
N LEU A 148 -2.68 -25.30 -5.98
CA LEU A 148 -2.23 -24.02 -5.42
C LEU A 148 -1.48 -23.15 -6.42
N ALA A 149 -0.63 -23.77 -7.25
CA ALA A 149 0.08 -23.04 -8.30
C ALA A 149 -0.93 -22.47 -9.31
N ILE A 150 -1.98 -23.21 -9.65
CA ILE A 150 -3.09 -22.74 -10.49
C ILE A 150 -3.78 -21.52 -9.86
N SER A 151 -4.12 -21.60 -8.57
CA SER A 151 -4.78 -20.50 -7.84
C SER A 151 -3.90 -19.23 -7.82
N LEU A 152 -2.60 -19.39 -7.52
CA LEU A 152 -1.64 -18.30 -7.51
C LEU A 152 -1.43 -17.70 -8.91
N SER A 153 -1.32 -18.54 -9.94
CA SER A 153 -1.26 -18.13 -11.34
C SER A 153 -2.48 -17.30 -11.75
N LEU A 154 -3.69 -17.71 -11.35
CA LEU A 154 -4.91 -16.94 -11.60
C LEU A 154 -4.93 -15.60 -10.84
N MET A 155 -4.47 -15.55 -9.59
CA MET A 155 -4.34 -14.27 -8.86
C MET A 155 -3.40 -13.31 -9.59
N LYS A 156 -2.22 -13.79 -10.00
CA LYS A 156 -1.25 -13.00 -10.78
C LYS A 156 -1.85 -12.53 -12.11
N LEU A 157 -2.48 -13.44 -12.86
CA LEU A 157 -3.06 -13.11 -14.16
C LEU A 157 -4.22 -12.12 -14.05
N THR A 158 -5.15 -12.31 -13.10
CA THR A 158 -6.29 -11.41 -12.92
C THR A 158 -5.86 -10.00 -12.48
N SER A 159 -4.75 -9.90 -11.75
CA SER A 159 -4.09 -8.65 -11.40
C SER A 159 -3.50 -7.93 -12.62
N CYS A 160 -2.86 -8.67 -13.54
CA CYS A 160 -2.41 -8.12 -14.82
C CYS A 160 -3.57 -7.66 -15.71
N LEU A 161 -4.67 -8.41 -15.69
CA LEU A 161 -5.82 -8.17 -16.56
C LEU A 161 -6.78 -7.11 -16.01
N GLU A 162 -6.81 -6.81 -14.71
CA GLU A 162 -7.79 -5.88 -14.08
C GLU A 162 -8.02 -4.59 -14.89
N ARG A 163 -6.96 -4.06 -15.47
CA ARG A 163 -6.98 -2.80 -16.21
C ARG A 163 -7.43 -2.93 -17.67
N ALA A 164 -7.48 -4.16 -18.18
CA ALA A 164 -8.00 -4.56 -19.49
C ALA A 164 -9.39 -5.22 -19.41
N LEU A 165 -9.88 -5.56 -18.21
CA LEU A 165 -11.06 -6.41 -17.99
C LEU A 165 -12.42 -5.70 -18.13
N ALA A 166 -12.47 -4.37 -18.17
CA ALA A 166 -13.74 -3.64 -17.95
C ALA A 166 -14.82 -3.86 -19.04
N ASP A 167 -14.44 -4.15 -20.29
CA ASP A 167 -15.37 -4.01 -21.43
C ASP A 167 -15.69 -5.32 -22.17
N MET A 168 -15.20 -6.49 -21.73
CA MET A 168 -15.43 -7.75 -22.46
C MET A 168 -16.32 -8.73 -21.71
N ASP A 169 -17.48 -9.04 -22.29
CA ASP A 169 -18.49 -9.90 -21.66
C ASP A 169 -18.02 -11.32 -21.35
N VAL A 170 -17.21 -11.93 -22.24
CA VAL A 170 -16.54 -13.21 -21.97
C VAL A 170 -15.72 -13.14 -20.67
N LEU A 171 -14.92 -12.08 -20.50
CA LEU A 171 -14.09 -11.92 -19.30
C LEU A 171 -14.92 -11.59 -18.05
N LYS A 172 -16.06 -10.90 -18.21
CA LYS A 172 -17.01 -10.64 -17.12
C LYS A 172 -17.59 -11.93 -16.55
N VAL A 173 -17.78 -12.98 -17.36
CA VAL A 173 -18.22 -14.32 -16.90
C VAL A 173 -17.18 -14.96 -15.97
N PHE A 174 -15.88 -14.84 -16.28
CA PHE A 174 -14.81 -15.46 -15.50
C PHE A 174 -14.39 -14.66 -14.27
N VAL A 175 -14.18 -13.35 -14.41
CA VAL A 175 -13.35 -12.59 -13.45
C VAL A 175 -14.11 -11.46 -12.75
N GLY A 176 -15.15 -10.90 -13.37
CA GLY A 176 -15.71 -9.59 -12.98
C GLY A 176 -16.98 -9.65 -12.12
N SER A 177 -17.99 -10.41 -12.53
CA SER A 177 -19.32 -10.30 -11.92
C SER A 177 -19.51 -11.27 -10.75
N PRO A 178 -20.12 -10.84 -9.63
CA PRO A 178 -20.50 -11.73 -8.52
C PRO A 178 -21.58 -12.75 -8.92
N CYS A 179 -22.30 -12.50 -10.01
CA CYS A 179 -23.26 -13.44 -10.59
C CYS A 179 -22.60 -14.46 -11.54
N GLY A 180 -21.33 -14.24 -11.93
CA GLY A 180 -20.51 -15.17 -12.72
C GLY A 180 -19.58 -16.01 -11.84
N LEU A 181 -18.48 -16.50 -12.40
CA LEU A 181 -17.48 -17.28 -11.65
C LEU A 181 -16.73 -16.43 -10.62
N ASN A 182 -16.61 -15.12 -10.89
CA ASN A 182 -15.98 -14.14 -9.99
C ASN A 182 -14.59 -14.56 -9.47
N LEU A 183 -13.80 -15.24 -10.31
CA LEU A 183 -12.58 -15.94 -9.88
C LEU A 183 -11.57 -15.01 -9.20
N ARG A 184 -11.45 -13.76 -9.66
CA ARG A 184 -10.56 -12.76 -9.02
C ARG A 184 -10.95 -12.55 -7.57
N ASN A 185 -12.20 -12.18 -7.31
CA ASN A 185 -12.60 -11.83 -5.94
C ASN A 185 -12.65 -13.07 -5.05
N VAL A 186 -13.10 -14.22 -5.55
CA VAL A 186 -13.09 -15.48 -4.78
C VAL A 186 -11.68 -15.89 -4.34
N LEU A 187 -10.68 -15.73 -5.23
CA LEU A 187 -9.28 -16.04 -4.94
C LEU A 187 -8.61 -14.98 -4.04
N TRP A 188 -8.67 -13.70 -4.41
CA TRP A 188 -7.98 -12.62 -3.69
C TRP A 188 -8.54 -12.37 -2.29
N HIS A 189 -9.79 -12.77 -2.03
CA HIS A 189 -10.39 -12.74 -0.69
C HIS A 189 -10.29 -14.09 0.05
N GLY A 190 -9.63 -15.10 -0.52
CA GLY A 190 -9.29 -16.33 0.18
C GLY A 190 -10.48 -17.22 0.52
N PHE A 191 -11.48 -17.25 -0.36
CA PHE A 191 -12.63 -18.14 -0.23
C PHE A 191 -12.39 -19.50 -0.89
N ALA A 192 -11.64 -19.55 -1.99
CA ALA A 192 -11.34 -20.80 -2.67
C ALA A 192 -10.29 -21.61 -1.90
N ALA A 193 -10.62 -22.85 -1.57
CA ALA A 193 -9.68 -23.84 -1.07
C ALA A 193 -8.79 -24.36 -2.20
N PRO A 194 -7.62 -24.93 -1.88
CA PRO A 194 -6.62 -25.33 -2.87
C PRO A 194 -7.14 -26.13 -4.07
N GLN A 195 -8.11 -27.03 -3.88
CA GLN A 195 -8.60 -27.95 -4.92
C GLN A 195 -9.91 -27.49 -5.60
N GLU A 196 -10.47 -26.35 -5.18
CA GLU A 196 -11.79 -25.93 -5.64
C GLU A 196 -11.79 -25.26 -7.00
N ILE A 197 -10.64 -24.72 -7.45
CA ILE A 197 -10.54 -24.06 -8.74
C ILE A 197 -10.09 -25.05 -9.82
N PRO A 198 -10.95 -25.38 -10.80
CA PRO A 198 -10.57 -26.26 -11.90
C PRO A 198 -9.42 -25.66 -12.74
N PRO A 199 -8.39 -26.45 -13.11
CA PRO A 199 -7.28 -26.00 -13.97
C PRO A 199 -7.75 -25.46 -15.32
N LYS A 200 -8.92 -25.91 -15.78
CA LYS A 200 -9.51 -25.55 -17.07
C LYS A 200 -9.75 -24.04 -17.18
N TYR A 201 -10.10 -23.38 -16.08
CA TYR A 201 -10.25 -21.93 -16.06
C TYR A 201 -8.91 -21.21 -16.24
N CYS A 202 -7.83 -21.72 -15.64
CA CYS A 202 -6.49 -21.16 -15.86
C CYS A 202 -6.05 -21.33 -17.32
N SER A 203 -6.25 -22.52 -17.91
CA SER A 203 -5.98 -22.76 -19.33
C SER A 203 -6.76 -21.83 -20.26
N MET A 204 -8.06 -21.65 -19.99
CA MET A 204 -8.90 -20.73 -20.75
C MET A 204 -8.42 -19.28 -20.61
N MET A 205 -8.10 -18.84 -19.40
CA MET A 205 -7.63 -17.47 -19.15
C MET A 205 -6.27 -17.20 -19.82
N ILE A 206 -5.36 -18.16 -19.88
CA ILE A 206 -4.12 -18.07 -20.67
C ILE A 206 -4.44 -17.88 -22.15
N LEU A 207 -5.32 -18.73 -22.71
CA LEU A 207 -5.69 -18.64 -24.13
C LEU A 207 -6.37 -17.30 -24.47
N LEU A 208 -7.33 -16.88 -23.64
CA LEU A 208 -8.00 -15.58 -23.80
C LEU A 208 -6.98 -14.44 -23.80
N THR A 209 -6.02 -14.46 -22.88
CA THR A 209 -4.97 -13.44 -22.81
C THR A 209 -4.10 -13.40 -24.06
N ALA A 210 -3.72 -14.58 -24.59
CA ALA A 210 -2.99 -14.66 -25.86
C ALA A 210 -3.81 -14.13 -27.04
N GLY A 211 -5.09 -14.52 -27.12
CA GLY A 211 -6.02 -14.08 -28.16
C GLY A 211 -6.25 -12.57 -28.14
N LEU A 212 -6.30 -11.95 -26.95
CA LEU A 212 -6.43 -10.49 -26.81
C LEU A 212 -5.19 -9.79 -27.35
N GLY A 213 -4.01 -10.35 -27.10
CA GLY A 213 -2.77 -9.85 -27.70
C GLY A 213 -2.75 -9.94 -29.22
N GLN A 214 -3.31 -11.01 -29.79
CA GLN A 214 -3.46 -11.15 -31.24
C GLN A 214 -4.38 -10.07 -31.82
N LEU A 215 -5.55 -9.85 -31.22
CA LEU A 215 -6.48 -8.78 -31.64
C LEU A 215 -5.86 -7.39 -31.50
N LEU A 216 -5.25 -7.12 -30.34
CA LEU A 216 -4.64 -5.83 -30.05
C LEU A 216 -3.49 -5.51 -31.01
N LYS A 217 -2.67 -6.51 -31.35
CA LYS A 217 -1.61 -6.36 -32.35
C LYS A 217 -2.18 -5.92 -33.71
N GLY A 218 -3.28 -6.53 -34.16
CA GLY A 218 -3.97 -6.12 -35.39
C GLY A 218 -4.50 -4.69 -35.31
N TYR A 219 -5.14 -4.34 -34.19
CA TYR A 219 -5.67 -2.99 -33.96
C TYR A 219 -4.58 -1.90 -33.96
N LEU A 220 -3.47 -2.13 -33.25
CA LEU A 220 -2.35 -1.18 -33.17
C LEU A 220 -1.67 -1.00 -34.53
N GLN A 221 -1.55 -2.06 -35.33
CA GLN A 221 -1.02 -1.98 -36.70
C GLN A 221 -1.90 -1.11 -37.61
N GLN A 222 -3.23 -1.22 -37.49
CA GLN A 222 -4.18 -0.44 -38.28
C GLN A 222 -4.23 1.03 -37.85
N THR A 223 -4.24 1.28 -36.54
CA THR A 223 -4.46 2.62 -35.97
C THR A 223 -3.18 3.42 -35.73
N LYS A 224 -2.01 2.78 -35.86
CA LYS A 224 -0.67 3.36 -35.59
C LYS A 224 -0.51 3.90 -34.16
N PHE A 225 -1.36 3.47 -33.22
CA PHE A 225 -1.18 3.77 -31.81
C PHE A 225 -0.07 2.90 -31.20
N THR A 226 0.57 3.44 -30.15
CA THR A 226 1.50 2.68 -29.32
C THR A 226 0.81 2.33 -28.01
N LEU A 227 0.89 1.07 -27.59
CA LEU A 227 0.41 0.64 -26.28
C LEU A 227 1.34 1.22 -25.21
N ALA A 228 0.83 2.11 -24.38
CA ALA A 228 1.56 2.65 -23.25
C ALA A 228 1.22 1.88 -21.97
N HIS A 229 2.22 1.24 -21.38
CA HIS A 229 2.08 0.61 -20.07
C HIS A 229 2.26 1.66 -18.97
N ARG A 230 1.41 1.61 -17.93
CA ARG A 230 1.66 2.43 -16.73
C ARG A 230 2.90 1.86 -16.03
N PRO A 231 3.86 2.70 -15.60
CA PRO A 231 5.00 2.22 -14.84
C PRO A 231 4.58 1.59 -13.51
N PHE A 232 5.36 0.62 -13.04
CA PHE A 232 5.21 0.05 -11.71
C PHE A 232 5.48 1.09 -10.63
N ILE A 233 4.82 0.93 -9.50
CA ILE A 233 4.97 1.75 -8.31
C ILE A 233 6.06 1.15 -7.44
N THR A 234 7.05 1.97 -7.08
CA THR A 234 8.02 1.62 -6.04
C THR A 234 7.39 1.84 -4.66
N LEU A 235 7.59 0.89 -3.75
CA LEU A 235 7.17 1.01 -2.35
C LEU A 235 8.06 2.00 -1.60
N THR A 236 7.81 3.30 -1.81
CA THR A 236 8.46 4.39 -1.09
C THR A 236 8.11 4.34 0.41
N SER A 237 9.08 4.63 1.28
CA SER A 237 8.92 4.64 2.76
C SER A 237 8.86 3.27 3.45
N LEU A 238 9.27 2.19 2.77
CA LEU A 238 9.36 0.88 3.42
C LEU A 238 10.38 0.87 4.56
N GLU A 239 11.45 1.66 4.48
CA GLU A 239 12.48 1.79 5.53
C GLU A 239 11.87 2.10 6.91
N ASP A 240 10.88 2.99 6.92
CA ASP A 240 10.16 3.35 8.14
C ASP A 240 9.31 2.19 8.68
N LEU A 241 8.98 1.18 7.89
CA LEU A 241 8.15 0.04 8.26
C LEU A 241 8.94 -1.22 8.61
N ILE A 242 10.27 -1.19 8.49
CA ILE A 242 11.13 -2.31 8.90
C ILE A 242 11.28 -2.28 10.42
N VAL A 243 10.43 -3.04 11.12
CA VAL A 243 10.42 -3.11 12.59
C VAL A 243 10.76 -4.50 13.08
N PHE A 244 10.21 -5.53 12.44
CA PHE A 244 10.54 -6.90 12.75
C PHE A 244 11.94 -7.24 12.23
N PRO A 245 12.75 -7.97 13.01
CA PRO A 245 13.99 -8.55 12.52
C PRO A 245 13.74 -9.53 11.37
N ASP A 246 14.81 -9.85 10.63
CA ASP A 246 14.76 -10.87 9.59
C ASP A 246 14.33 -12.24 10.16
N VAL A 247 13.38 -12.87 9.47
CA VAL A 247 12.86 -14.20 9.80
C VAL A 247 13.95 -15.23 9.49
N THR A 248 14.58 -15.75 10.53
CA THR A 248 15.67 -16.73 10.43
C THR A 248 15.17 -18.15 10.18
N TYR A 249 16.06 -19.07 9.80
CA TYR A 249 15.73 -20.49 9.67
C TYR A 249 15.11 -21.09 10.94
N GLU A 250 15.60 -20.68 12.12
CA GLU A 250 15.04 -21.11 13.40
C GLU A 250 13.57 -20.66 13.54
N VAL A 251 13.28 -19.40 13.20
CA VAL A 251 11.91 -18.86 13.23
C VAL A 251 11.01 -19.60 12.23
N LEU A 252 11.50 -19.88 11.02
CA LEU A 252 10.76 -20.63 10.01
C LEU A 252 10.40 -22.05 10.49
N SER A 253 11.32 -22.74 11.16
CA SER A 253 11.07 -24.07 11.71
C SER A 253 9.98 -24.06 12.77
N VAL A 254 9.97 -23.07 13.65
CA VAL A 254 8.92 -22.93 14.67
C VAL A 254 7.58 -22.56 14.02
N LEU A 255 7.61 -21.67 13.02
CA LEU A 255 6.41 -21.28 12.29
C LEU A 255 5.72 -22.48 11.62
N GLU A 256 6.47 -23.40 11.01
CA GLU A 256 5.91 -24.63 10.41
C GLU A 256 5.15 -25.49 11.42
N GLU A 257 5.64 -25.56 12.65
CA GLU A 257 4.96 -26.28 13.73
C GLU A 257 3.72 -25.52 14.21
N VAL A 258 3.83 -24.21 14.41
CA VAL A 258 2.75 -23.34 14.86
C VAL A 258 1.60 -23.31 13.87
N MET A 259 1.87 -23.32 12.56
CA MET A 259 0.83 -23.37 11.52
C MET A 259 -0.09 -24.59 11.65
N LYS A 260 0.45 -25.74 12.04
CA LYS A 260 -0.33 -26.98 12.19
C LYS A 260 -1.18 -27.00 13.48
N LYS A 261 -0.87 -26.12 14.43
CA LYS A 261 -1.49 -26.07 15.76
C LYS A 261 -2.43 -24.88 15.94
N SER A 262 -2.20 -23.79 15.20
CA SER A 262 -2.93 -22.54 15.35
C SER A 262 -4.37 -22.67 14.89
N THR A 263 -5.32 -22.29 15.76
CA THR A 263 -6.75 -22.26 15.45
C THR A 263 -7.13 -21.10 14.51
N PHE A 264 -6.21 -20.17 14.25
CA PHE A 264 -6.39 -19.09 13.27
C PHE A 264 -6.52 -19.65 11.84
N ILE A 265 -5.73 -20.68 11.51
CA ILE A 265 -5.70 -21.28 10.17
C ILE A 265 -6.88 -22.24 10.01
N LEU A 266 -7.66 -22.06 8.94
CA LEU A 266 -8.62 -23.07 8.52
C LEU A 266 -7.87 -24.29 7.98
N LYS A 267 -8.20 -25.49 8.45
CA LYS A 267 -7.50 -26.73 8.07
C LYS A 267 -7.42 -26.92 6.54
N ILE A 268 -8.47 -26.56 5.80
CA ILE A 268 -8.50 -26.67 4.33
C ILE A 268 -7.55 -25.71 3.63
N MET A 269 -7.20 -24.61 4.31
CA MET A 269 -6.35 -23.54 3.79
C MET A 269 -4.89 -23.69 4.22
N LEU A 270 -4.56 -24.63 5.11
CA LEU A 270 -3.19 -24.90 5.55
C LEU A 270 -2.18 -25.05 4.39
N PRO A 271 -2.52 -25.70 3.25
CA PRO A 271 -1.58 -25.80 2.13
C PRO A 271 -1.12 -24.44 1.57
N TYR A 272 -1.97 -23.40 1.62
CA TYR A 272 -1.56 -22.06 1.16
C TYR A 272 -0.48 -21.46 2.05
N TRP A 273 -0.55 -21.70 3.36
CA TRP A 273 0.49 -21.28 4.29
C TRP A 273 1.80 -22.02 4.03
N GLU A 274 1.75 -23.33 3.81
CA GLU A 274 2.95 -24.14 3.51
C GLU A 274 3.65 -23.65 2.23
N VAL A 275 2.88 -23.36 1.19
CA VAL A 275 3.43 -22.80 -0.07
C VAL A 275 3.93 -21.38 0.11
N ALA A 276 3.30 -20.55 0.95
CA ALA A 276 3.80 -19.21 1.27
C ALA A 276 5.19 -19.28 1.92
N LEU A 277 5.40 -20.19 2.88
CA LEU A 277 6.72 -20.42 3.49
C LEU A 277 7.74 -20.94 2.48
N LEU A 278 7.35 -21.88 1.62
CA LEU A 278 8.22 -22.39 0.55
C LEU A 278 8.67 -21.25 -0.37
N ASN A 279 7.74 -20.38 -0.78
CA ASN A 279 8.03 -19.22 -1.61
C ASN A 279 8.98 -18.24 -0.94
N PHE A 280 8.82 -18.00 0.36
CA PHE A 280 9.76 -17.17 1.11
C PHE A 280 11.17 -17.77 1.11
N LYS A 281 11.30 -19.08 1.38
CA LYS A 281 12.59 -19.80 1.35
C LYS A 281 13.23 -19.83 -0.04
N SER A 282 12.42 -19.87 -1.09
CA SER A 282 12.87 -19.83 -2.49
C SER A 282 13.05 -18.41 -3.04
N HIS A 283 13.07 -17.38 -2.18
CA HIS A 283 13.21 -15.97 -2.58
C HIS A 283 12.13 -15.44 -3.52
N ARG A 284 10.97 -16.11 -3.58
CA ARG A 284 9.76 -15.65 -4.29
C ARG A 284 8.90 -14.80 -3.37
N PHE A 285 9.40 -13.62 -3.03
CA PHE A 285 8.80 -12.76 -2.00
C PHE A 285 7.40 -12.25 -2.35
N ALA A 286 7.15 -11.91 -3.61
CA ALA A 286 5.81 -11.52 -4.07
C ALA A 286 4.78 -12.64 -3.91
N ASP A 287 5.13 -13.85 -4.35
CA ASP A 287 4.25 -15.03 -4.24
C ASP A 287 3.95 -15.36 -2.77
N CYS A 288 4.95 -15.23 -1.88
CA CYS A 288 4.75 -15.34 -0.43
C CYS A 288 3.77 -14.27 0.09
N ALA A 289 3.99 -13.01 -0.25
CA ALA A 289 3.15 -11.90 0.21
C ALA A 289 1.70 -12.03 -0.28
N ILE A 290 1.47 -12.38 -1.54
CA ILE A 290 0.13 -12.62 -2.10
C ILE A 290 -0.60 -13.68 -1.28
N LEU A 291 0.04 -14.83 -1.07
CA LEU A 291 -0.57 -15.93 -0.31
C LEU A 291 -0.84 -15.54 1.15
N LEU A 292 0.11 -14.88 1.82
CA LEU A 292 -0.08 -14.43 3.21
C LEU A 292 -1.22 -13.42 3.34
N LEU A 293 -1.33 -12.45 2.43
CA LEU A 293 -2.38 -11.43 2.48
C LEU A 293 -3.78 -12.06 2.37
N VAL A 294 -3.93 -12.98 1.42
CA VAL A 294 -5.17 -13.74 1.22
C VAL A 294 -5.50 -14.57 2.47
N GLN A 295 -4.51 -15.25 3.03
CA GLN A 295 -4.70 -16.10 4.20
C GLN A 295 -4.93 -15.34 5.51
N LEU A 296 -4.31 -14.16 5.67
CA LEU A 296 -4.60 -13.24 6.76
C LEU A 296 -6.05 -12.76 6.70
N GLU A 297 -6.57 -12.45 5.51
CA GLU A 297 -7.96 -12.06 5.34
C GLU A 297 -8.90 -13.18 5.78
N THR A 298 -8.66 -14.42 5.32
CA THR A 298 -9.46 -15.60 5.70
C THR A 298 -9.43 -15.87 7.21
N GLY A 299 -8.24 -15.84 7.83
CA GLY A 299 -8.11 -16.08 9.26
C GLY A 299 -8.74 -14.96 10.09
N LEU A 300 -8.53 -13.70 9.72
CA LEU A 300 -9.15 -12.56 10.39
C LEU A 300 -10.67 -12.54 10.22
N ARG A 301 -11.20 -12.96 9.06
CA ARG A 301 -12.64 -13.12 8.83
C ARG A 301 -13.25 -14.15 9.77
N LYS A 302 -12.55 -15.28 10.00
CA LYS A 302 -12.96 -16.28 10.99
C LYS A 302 -13.02 -15.69 12.41
N VAL A 303 -11.96 -15.00 12.82
CA VAL A 303 -11.90 -14.38 14.16
C VAL A 303 -12.99 -13.32 14.28
N PHE A 304 -13.14 -12.45 13.28
CA PHE A 304 -14.17 -11.42 13.19
C PHE A 304 -15.58 -11.99 13.39
N ALA A 305 -15.93 -13.04 12.65
CA ALA A 305 -17.24 -13.67 12.76
C ALA A 305 -17.46 -14.27 14.16
N THR A 306 -16.40 -14.85 14.75
CA THR A 306 -16.45 -15.46 16.08
C THR A 306 -16.66 -14.40 17.18
N VAL A 307 -15.82 -13.37 17.22
CA VAL A 307 -15.85 -12.36 18.31
C VAL A 307 -17.05 -11.43 18.23
N ASN A 308 -17.57 -11.16 17.03
CA ASN A 308 -18.79 -10.38 16.84
C ASN A 308 -20.07 -11.24 16.88
N LYS A 309 -19.95 -12.57 17.05
CA LYS A 309 -21.07 -13.52 17.02
C LYS A 309 -21.90 -13.40 15.73
N CYS A 310 -21.22 -13.21 14.61
CA CYS A 310 -21.86 -13.09 13.31
C CYS A 310 -22.28 -14.47 12.77
N PRO A 311 -23.28 -14.52 11.86
CA PRO A 311 -23.67 -15.76 11.21
C PRO A 311 -22.53 -16.35 10.36
N LYS A 312 -22.45 -17.69 10.30
CA LYS A 312 -21.45 -18.42 9.51
C LYS A 312 -21.37 -18.04 8.04
N ARG A 313 -22.47 -17.56 7.45
CA ARG A 313 -22.51 -17.12 6.05
C ARG A 313 -21.49 -16.01 5.73
N LEU A 314 -20.99 -15.29 6.73
CA LEU A 314 -19.92 -14.31 6.51
C LEU A 314 -18.57 -14.98 6.20
N LEU A 315 -18.43 -16.28 6.47
CA LEU A 315 -17.24 -17.06 6.09
C LEU A 315 -17.30 -17.55 4.64
N THR A 316 -18.48 -17.50 4.00
CA THR A 316 -18.71 -18.02 2.66
C THR A 316 -18.78 -16.91 1.61
N ALA A 317 -18.32 -17.21 0.39
CA ALA A 317 -18.57 -16.38 -0.78
C ALA A 317 -20.02 -16.56 -1.26
N GLU A 318 -20.81 -15.49 -1.17
CA GLU A 318 -22.21 -15.43 -1.61
C GLU A 318 -22.34 -14.61 -2.90
N SER A 319 -23.07 -15.09 -3.91
CA SER A 319 -23.29 -14.33 -5.15
C SER A 319 -24.26 -13.15 -4.98
N THR A 320 -25.05 -13.16 -3.91
CA THR A 320 -26.13 -12.19 -3.64
C THR A 320 -25.80 -11.18 -2.54
N ALA A 321 -24.62 -11.28 -1.93
CA ALA A 321 -24.19 -10.40 -0.85
C ALA A 321 -22.75 -9.93 -1.05
N LEU A 322 -22.43 -8.76 -0.51
CA LEU A 322 -21.05 -8.28 -0.49
C LEU A 322 -20.19 -9.17 0.42
N TYR A 323 -18.95 -9.39 0.00
CA TYR A 323 -17.99 -10.17 0.76
C TYR A 323 -17.51 -9.39 1.98
N THR A 324 -17.27 -10.11 3.08
CA THR A 324 -16.62 -9.56 4.26
C THR A 324 -15.11 -9.51 4.03
N THR A 325 -14.63 -8.35 3.58
CA THR A 325 -13.24 -8.06 3.23
C THR A 325 -12.49 -7.38 4.38
N PHE A 326 -11.19 -7.10 4.20
CA PHE A 326 -10.40 -6.32 5.17
C PHE A 326 -11.07 -5.01 5.61
N ASP A 327 -11.76 -4.31 4.70
CA ASP A 327 -12.41 -3.04 5.01
C ASP A 327 -13.50 -3.19 6.07
N GLU A 328 -14.33 -4.23 5.95
CA GLU A 328 -15.38 -4.55 6.93
C GLU A 328 -14.78 -5.16 8.21
N ILE A 329 -13.83 -6.10 8.05
CA ILE A 329 -13.18 -6.81 9.15
C ILE A 329 -12.49 -5.82 10.10
N LEU A 330 -11.82 -4.80 9.56
CA LEU A 330 -11.00 -3.84 10.32
C LEU A 330 -11.74 -2.53 10.65
N ALA A 331 -13.02 -2.40 10.30
CA ALA A 331 -13.83 -1.21 10.59
C ALA A 331 -14.11 -1.04 12.09
N LYS A 332 -14.41 0.21 12.51
CA LYS A 332 -14.79 0.53 13.89
C LYS A 332 -16.16 -0.06 14.27
N HIS A 333 -17.10 0.01 13.34
CA HIS A 333 -18.48 -0.41 13.55
C HIS A 333 -18.88 -1.42 12.47
N LEU A 334 -19.78 -2.31 12.84
CA LEU A 334 -20.47 -3.22 11.93
C LEU A 334 -21.54 -2.45 11.14
N ASN A 335 -22.09 -3.08 10.10
CA ASN A 335 -23.14 -2.48 9.26
C ASN A 335 -24.43 -2.12 10.04
N ASP A 336 -24.68 -2.77 11.18
CA ASP A 336 -25.81 -2.48 12.07
C ASP A 336 -25.51 -1.39 13.11
N GLY A 337 -24.35 -0.74 13.02
CA GLY A 337 -23.90 0.33 13.91
C GLY A 337 -23.28 -0.15 15.22
N LYS A 338 -23.26 -1.46 15.51
CA LYS A 338 -22.59 -1.98 16.72
C LYS A 338 -21.08 -1.82 16.61
N ILE A 339 -20.42 -1.70 17.76
CA ILE A 339 -18.96 -1.65 17.84
C ILE A 339 -18.38 -3.01 17.44
N ASN A 340 -17.47 -3.01 16.48
CA ASN A 340 -16.70 -4.18 16.10
C ASN A 340 -15.80 -4.61 17.26
N GLN A 341 -15.92 -5.88 17.69
CA GLN A 341 -15.15 -6.45 18.79
C GLN A 341 -13.75 -6.91 18.37
N LEU A 342 -13.48 -7.07 17.06
CA LEU A 342 -12.19 -7.53 16.56
C LEU A 342 -11.04 -6.56 16.91
N PRO A 343 -11.14 -5.23 16.71
CA PRO A 343 -10.07 -4.31 17.10
C PRO A 343 -9.75 -4.38 18.60
N LEU A 344 -10.75 -4.56 19.45
CA LEU A 344 -10.56 -4.72 20.90
C LEU A 344 -9.86 -6.03 21.24
N PHE A 345 -10.21 -7.12 20.54
CA PHE A 345 -9.60 -8.44 20.71
C PHE A 345 -8.15 -8.49 20.22
N LEU A 346 -7.86 -7.91 19.05
CA LEU A 346 -6.50 -7.85 18.50
C LEU A 346 -5.62 -6.87 19.26
N GLY A 347 -6.17 -5.79 19.79
CA GLY A 347 -5.42 -4.73 20.45
C GLY A 347 -4.81 -3.75 19.47
N GLU A 348 -4.45 -2.57 20.00
CA GLU A 348 -3.99 -1.43 19.20
C GLU A 348 -2.75 -1.72 18.33
N PRO A 349 -1.67 -2.34 18.85
CA PRO A 349 -0.46 -2.60 18.05
C PRO A 349 -0.70 -3.46 16.80
N ALA A 350 -1.52 -4.51 16.92
CA ALA A 350 -1.83 -5.38 15.79
C ALA A 350 -2.73 -4.69 14.75
N MET A 351 -3.68 -3.88 15.21
CA MET A 351 -4.53 -3.08 14.34
C MET A 351 -3.74 -2.00 13.59
N GLU A 352 -2.81 -1.33 14.26
CA GLU A 352 -1.95 -0.31 13.64
C GLU A 352 -1.03 -0.91 12.58
N PHE A 353 -0.45 -2.10 12.82
CA PHE A 353 0.33 -2.80 11.79
C PHE A 353 -0.51 -3.12 10.55
N LEU A 354 -1.71 -3.69 10.75
CA LEU A 354 -2.62 -4.02 9.65
C LEU A 354 -3.01 -2.76 8.87
N TRP A 355 -3.30 -1.65 9.54
CA TRP A 355 -3.66 -0.39 8.90
C TRP A 355 -2.49 0.24 8.14
N ASP A 356 -1.27 0.21 8.69
CA ASP A 356 -0.06 0.70 8.00
C ASP A 356 0.17 -0.06 6.70
N PHE A 357 0.11 -1.40 6.73
CA PHE A 357 0.44 -2.23 5.57
C PHE A 357 -0.69 -2.33 4.53
N LEU A 358 -1.96 -2.22 4.95
CA LEU A 358 -3.11 -2.50 4.10
C LEU A 358 -3.89 -1.26 3.68
N ASN A 359 -4.05 -0.24 4.55
CA ASN A 359 -5.08 0.78 4.38
C ASN A 359 -4.52 2.21 4.20
N HIS A 360 -3.58 2.62 5.05
CA HIS A 360 -3.11 4.02 5.07
C HIS A 360 -2.63 4.49 3.69
N GLN A 361 -3.08 5.68 3.26
CA GLN A 361 -2.80 6.21 1.92
C GLN A 361 -1.30 6.39 1.64
N GLU A 362 -0.54 6.75 2.67
CA GLU A 362 0.93 6.88 2.64
C GLU A 362 1.65 5.61 3.06
N GLY A 363 0.89 4.54 3.36
CA GLY A 363 1.41 3.19 3.54
C GLY A 363 1.55 2.45 2.20
N PRO A 364 2.18 1.26 2.22
CA PRO A 364 2.41 0.47 1.02
C PRO A 364 1.13 -0.07 0.37
N ARG A 365 0.02 -0.20 1.12
CA ARG A 365 -1.27 -0.74 0.66
C ARG A 365 -1.08 -2.04 -0.13
N LEU A 366 -0.30 -2.98 0.44
CA LEU A 366 0.24 -4.12 -0.29
C LEU A 366 -0.85 -4.95 -0.98
N ARG A 367 -1.96 -5.21 -0.29
CA ARG A 367 -3.09 -5.97 -0.84
C ARG A 367 -3.67 -5.32 -2.09
N ASP A 368 -3.93 -4.02 -2.06
CA ASP A 368 -4.52 -3.31 -3.19
C ASP A 368 -3.50 -3.25 -4.34
N ARG A 369 -2.28 -2.83 -4.07
CA ARG A 369 -1.25 -2.66 -5.11
C ARG A 369 -0.88 -3.98 -5.81
N LEU A 370 -0.81 -5.09 -5.08
CA LEU A 370 -0.56 -6.43 -5.64
C LEU A 370 -1.75 -6.96 -6.44
N SER A 371 -2.99 -6.74 -5.97
CA SER A 371 -4.19 -7.21 -6.67
C SER A 371 -4.51 -6.43 -7.94
N HIS A 372 -3.99 -5.21 -8.08
CA HIS A 372 -4.14 -4.34 -9.26
C HIS A 372 -2.94 -4.32 -10.21
N GLY A 373 -1.94 -5.16 -9.96
CA GLY A 373 -0.77 -5.33 -10.83
C GLY A 373 0.13 -4.10 -10.86
N GLU A 374 0.12 -3.30 -9.79
CA GLU A 374 0.85 -2.03 -9.74
C GLU A 374 2.30 -2.19 -9.27
N ILE A 375 2.68 -3.37 -8.77
CA ILE A 375 4.03 -3.67 -8.29
C ILE A 375 4.64 -4.78 -9.16
N SER A 376 5.92 -4.61 -9.50
CA SER A 376 6.72 -5.65 -10.15
C SER A 376 6.90 -6.85 -9.22
N LEU A 377 6.41 -8.03 -9.62
CA LEU A 377 6.52 -9.25 -8.82
C LEU A 377 7.99 -9.72 -8.65
N PRO A 378 8.84 -9.70 -9.70
CA PRO A 378 10.25 -10.09 -9.56
C PRO A 378 11.06 -9.14 -8.67
N GLU A 379 10.69 -7.86 -8.63
CA GLU A 379 11.39 -6.82 -7.85
C GLU A 379 10.72 -6.54 -6.49
N PHE A 380 9.80 -7.42 -6.06
CA PHE A 380 9.08 -7.21 -4.81
C PHE A 380 10.05 -7.25 -3.60
N PRO A 381 10.06 -6.22 -2.73
CA PRO A 381 11.03 -6.13 -1.65
C PRO A 381 10.95 -7.29 -0.66
N LYS A 382 12.11 -7.90 -0.35
CA LYS A 382 12.25 -8.93 0.69
C LYS A 382 11.70 -8.41 2.01
N GLU A 383 12.01 -7.16 2.34
CA GLU A 383 11.68 -6.52 3.60
C GLU A 383 10.18 -6.49 3.82
N ALA A 384 9.39 -6.19 2.78
CA ALA A 384 7.93 -6.18 2.86
C ALA A 384 7.35 -7.58 3.14
N ALA A 385 7.85 -8.60 2.44
CA ALA A 385 7.46 -9.99 2.69
C ALA A 385 7.88 -10.46 4.10
N ASN A 386 9.08 -10.05 4.55
CA ASN A 386 9.58 -10.36 5.89
C ASN A 386 8.69 -9.78 6.98
N GLN A 387 8.33 -8.50 6.89
CA GLN A 387 7.44 -7.85 7.87
C GLN A 387 6.07 -8.55 7.92
N LEU A 388 5.47 -8.87 6.76
CA LEU A 388 4.21 -9.61 6.69
C LEU A 388 4.31 -11.01 7.31
N LEU A 389 5.37 -11.77 7.00
CA LEU A 389 5.59 -13.12 7.52
C LEU A 389 5.82 -13.10 9.04
N ALA A 390 6.66 -12.18 9.52
CA ALA A 390 6.93 -12.00 10.95
C ALA A 390 5.66 -11.63 11.72
N PHE A 391 4.87 -10.67 11.23
CA PHE A 391 3.59 -10.32 11.84
C PHE A 391 2.60 -11.49 11.81
N SER A 392 2.49 -12.18 10.69
CA SER A 392 1.62 -13.36 10.55
C SER A 392 2.00 -14.42 11.57
N PHE A 393 3.29 -14.69 11.76
CA PHE A 393 3.77 -15.63 12.76
C PHE A 393 3.36 -15.23 14.17
N VAL A 394 3.58 -13.97 14.56
CA VAL A 394 3.17 -13.48 15.88
C VAL A 394 1.65 -13.56 16.07
N LEU A 395 0.88 -13.28 15.02
CA LEU A 395 -0.57 -13.44 15.06
C LEU A 395 -0.95 -14.91 15.29
N LEU A 396 -0.36 -15.86 14.56
CA LEU A 396 -0.62 -17.30 14.72
C LEU A 396 -0.30 -17.81 16.13
N LEU A 397 0.77 -17.31 16.75
CA LEU A 397 1.16 -17.62 18.13
C LEU A 397 0.09 -17.23 19.16
N ARG A 398 -0.81 -16.29 18.84
CA ARG A 398 -1.92 -15.93 19.74
C ARG A 398 -3.07 -16.95 19.73
N PHE A 399 -3.03 -17.91 18.81
CA PHE A 399 -4.10 -18.89 18.58
C PHE A 399 -3.61 -20.34 18.73
N ILE A 400 -2.46 -20.54 19.37
CA ILE A 400 -2.00 -21.85 19.86
C ILE A 400 -2.30 -22.00 21.35
N ASP A 401 -2.11 -23.21 21.87
CA ASP A 401 -2.21 -23.51 23.30
C ASP A 401 -1.24 -22.65 24.14
N GLU A 402 -1.69 -22.16 25.31
CA GLU A 402 -0.89 -21.24 26.13
C GLU A 402 0.37 -21.91 26.70
N ASP A 403 0.31 -23.20 27.04
CA ASP A 403 1.49 -23.92 27.54
C ASP A 403 2.53 -24.02 26.42
N LEU A 404 2.10 -24.37 25.20
CA LEU A 404 2.98 -24.41 24.03
C LEU A 404 3.59 -23.04 23.69
N LEU A 405 2.79 -21.96 23.77
CA LEU A 405 3.29 -20.60 23.58
C LEU A 405 4.36 -20.24 24.61
N SER A 406 4.16 -20.63 25.88
CA SER A 406 5.11 -20.36 26.96
C SER A 406 6.45 -21.04 26.70
N VAL A 407 6.43 -22.29 26.21
CA VAL A 407 7.63 -23.05 25.81
C VAL A 407 8.39 -22.30 24.71
N PHE A 408 7.71 -21.90 23.63
CA PHE A 408 8.37 -21.15 22.56
C PHE A 408 8.95 -19.82 23.03
N LYS A 409 8.24 -19.07 23.89
CA LYS A 409 8.76 -17.82 24.46
C LYS A 409 9.98 -18.04 25.37
N GLN A 410 10.07 -19.17 26.06
CA GLN A 410 11.20 -19.49 26.94
C GLN A 410 12.42 -19.98 26.17
N GLU A 411 12.23 -20.93 25.25
CA GLU A 411 13.33 -21.61 24.55
C GLU A 411 13.87 -20.81 23.36
N LYS A 412 13.06 -19.97 22.73
CA LYS A 412 13.40 -19.32 21.46
C LYS A 412 13.47 -17.79 21.62
N ALA A 413 14.69 -17.28 21.80
CA ALA A 413 14.94 -15.85 21.96
C ALA A 413 14.40 -15.02 20.77
N ALA A 414 14.52 -15.54 19.55
CA ALA A 414 13.98 -14.89 18.34
C ALA A 414 12.44 -14.75 18.39
N VAL A 415 11.73 -15.76 18.88
CA VAL A 415 10.26 -15.71 19.03
C VAL A 415 9.87 -14.65 20.06
N ARG A 416 10.57 -14.61 21.20
CA ARG A 416 10.36 -13.58 22.23
C ARG A 416 10.58 -12.17 21.69
N ALA A 417 11.63 -11.97 20.90
CA ALA A 417 11.92 -10.68 20.27
C ALA A 417 10.81 -10.26 19.31
N LEU A 418 10.31 -11.17 18.46
CA LEU A 418 9.19 -10.89 17.55
C LEU A 418 7.92 -10.50 18.30
N VAL A 419 7.57 -11.23 19.36
CA VAL A 419 6.37 -10.90 20.16
C VAL A 419 6.52 -9.54 20.83
N SER A 420 7.67 -9.24 21.42
CA SER A 420 7.94 -7.93 22.05
C SER A 420 7.81 -6.78 21.05
N VAL A 421 8.37 -6.94 19.85
CA VAL A 421 8.25 -5.95 18.76
C VAL A 421 6.80 -5.75 18.34
N ALA A 422 6.01 -6.82 18.22
CA ALA A 422 4.61 -6.72 17.85
C ALA A 422 3.77 -6.04 18.95
N GLU A 423 4.03 -6.33 20.23
CA GLU A 423 3.33 -5.73 21.37
C GLU A 423 3.67 -4.23 21.53
N ALA A 424 4.86 -3.82 21.12
CA ALA A 424 5.31 -2.42 21.12
C ALA A 424 5.08 -1.69 19.79
N TYR A 425 4.40 -2.31 18.81
CA TYR A 425 4.18 -1.70 17.52
C TYR A 425 3.30 -0.44 17.65
N GLY A 426 3.71 0.62 16.96
CA GLY A 426 3.00 1.89 16.89
C GLY A 426 2.83 2.31 15.43
N ALA A 427 1.70 2.93 15.08
CA ALA A 427 1.41 3.38 13.73
C ALA A 427 2.52 4.29 13.18
N ARG A 428 2.92 4.07 11.93
CA ARG A 428 4.04 4.74 11.26
C ARG A 428 3.62 5.48 10.00
N CYS A 429 2.56 5.02 9.33
CA CYS A 429 1.99 5.66 8.14
C CYS A 429 0.79 6.57 8.48
N HIS A 430 0.29 6.54 9.72
CA HIS A 430 -0.75 7.46 10.17
C HIS A 430 -0.29 8.94 10.07
N PRO A 431 -1.18 9.89 9.71
CA PRO A 431 -0.83 11.31 9.61
C PRO A 431 -0.18 11.92 10.86
N VAL A 432 -0.54 11.48 12.08
CA VAL A 432 0.13 11.91 13.32
C VAL A 432 1.61 11.51 13.31
N SER A 433 1.91 10.26 12.97
CA SER A 433 3.28 9.73 12.94
C SER A 433 4.11 10.42 11.87
N GLN A 434 3.51 10.71 10.72
CA GLN A 434 4.13 11.49 9.65
C GLN A 434 4.39 12.95 10.07
N LEU A 435 3.46 13.58 10.81
CA LEU A 435 3.68 14.93 11.35
C LEU A 435 4.86 14.95 12.34
N LYS A 436 4.93 13.98 13.27
CA LYS A 436 6.05 13.84 14.21
C LYS A 436 7.39 13.73 13.48
N LYS A 437 7.45 12.90 12.44
CA LYS A 437 8.64 12.79 11.56
C LYS A 437 8.98 14.11 10.87
N GLN A 438 7.99 14.83 10.35
CA GLN A 438 8.20 16.13 9.70
C GLN A 438 8.77 17.16 10.67
N VAL A 439 8.27 17.22 11.90
CA VAL A 439 8.78 18.12 12.95
C VAL A 439 10.24 17.80 13.29
N LEU A 440 10.56 16.53 13.55
CA LEU A 440 11.93 16.09 13.84
C LEU A 440 12.88 16.27 12.63
N SER A 441 12.37 16.16 11.41
CA SER A 441 13.14 16.45 10.19
C SER A 441 13.47 17.95 10.07
N CYS A 442 12.50 18.83 10.37
CA CYS A 442 12.72 20.27 10.38
C CYS A 442 13.76 20.67 11.43
N GLU A 443 13.66 20.11 12.64
CA GLU A 443 14.64 20.34 13.72
C GLU A 443 16.06 19.97 13.27
N ARG A 444 16.25 18.77 12.72
CA ARG A 444 17.54 18.34 12.17
C ARG A 444 18.04 19.26 11.06
N SER A 445 17.18 19.69 10.15
CA SER A 445 17.54 20.61 9.06
C SER A 445 18.02 21.96 9.59
N ILE A 446 17.41 22.50 10.65
CA ILE A 446 17.86 23.73 11.31
C ILE A 446 19.23 23.54 11.95
N GLY A 447 19.46 22.40 12.63
CA GLY A 447 20.74 22.10 13.30
C GLY A 447 21.94 22.01 12.36
N VAL A 448 21.72 21.78 11.05
CA VAL A 448 22.78 21.70 10.03
C VAL A 448 22.98 22.98 9.22
N TRP A 449 22.29 24.08 9.56
CA TRP A 449 22.50 25.35 8.88
C TRP A 449 23.97 25.79 9.06
N PRO A 450 24.71 26.00 7.97
CA PRO A 450 26.11 26.37 8.09
C PRO A 450 26.21 27.73 8.79
N LEU A 451 26.91 27.75 9.92
CA LEU A 451 27.29 29.00 10.59
C LEU A 451 28.09 29.82 9.58
N LEU A 452 27.48 30.89 9.06
CA LEU A 452 28.20 31.83 8.22
C LEU A 452 29.37 32.36 9.06
N PRO A 453 30.63 32.34 8.56
CA PRO A 453 31.74 32.89 9.31
C PRO A 453 31.44 34.35 9.61
N LEU A 454 31.31 34.67 10.91
CA LEU A 454 31.26 36.06 11.36
C LEU A 454 32.59 36.73 11.00
N PRO A 455 32.59 37.98 10.49
CA PRO A 455 33.83 38.64 10.10
C PRO A 455 34.82 38.68 11.25
N GLU A 456 36.08 38.30 11.02
CA GLU A 456 37.20 38.62 11.90
C GLU A 456 37.23 40.16 12.05
N GLY A 457 36.84 40.64 13.24
CA GLY A 457 36.65 42.07 13.56
C GLY A 457 35.23 42.46 14.01
N SER A 458 34.24 41.56 13.90
CA SER A 458 32.86 41.81 14.36
C SER A 458 32.72 41.90 15.89
N GLU A 459 33.67 41.35 16.66
CA GLU A 459 33.71 41.51 18.12
C GLU A 459 33.85 42.98 18.55
N ARG A 460 34.51 43.82 17.74
CA ARG A 460 34.72 45.25 18.04
C ARG A 460 33.59 46.16 17.55
N GLU A 461 32.76 45.71 16.59
CA GLU A 461 31.57 46.44 16.12
C GLU A 461 30.29 46.01 16.85
N ALA A 462 30.18 44.75 17.31
CA ALA A 462 29.08 44.26 18.14
C ALA A 462 29.00 45.00 19.50
N GLN A 463 30.13 45.45 20.03
CA GLN A 463 30.18 46.24 21.27
C GLN A 463 29.77 47.72 21.09
N ARG A 464 29.53 48.21 19.87
CA ARG A 464 29.21 49.62 19.59
C ARG A 464 27.84 49.86 18.94
N SER A 465 27.05 48.83 18.71
CA SER A 465 25.70 48.97 18.16
C SER A 465 24.67 48.71 19.26
N GLU A 466 23.78 49.68 19.52
CA GLU A 466 22.58 49.59 20.38
C GLU A 466 21.53 48.60 19.81
N GLY A 467 21.93 47.38 19.43
CA GLY A 467 21.12 46.41 18.71
C GLY A 467 20.79 45.13 19.50
N ASN A 468 20.84 45.16 20.84
CA ASN A 468 20.51 44.00 21.66
C ASN A 468 19.00 43.73 21.77
N SER A 469 18.11 44.64 21.34
CA SER A 469 16.67 44.43 21.53
C SER A 469 16.11 43.28 20.68
N GLU A 470 16.56 43.12 19.43
CA GLU A 470 16.07 42.06 18.54
C GLU A 470 16.60 40.68 18.97
N ILE A 471 17.87 40.58 19.40
CA ILE A 471 18.45 39.35 19.96
C ILE A 471 17.76 38.99 21.27
N ASN A 472 17.51 39.96 22.15
CA ASN A 472 16.79 39.75 23.39
C ASN A 472 15.31 39.40 23.14
N ALA A 473 14.66 39.96 22.12
CA ALA A 473 13.30 39.61 21.72
C ALA A 473 13.23 38.16 21.18
N CYS A 474 14.19 37.74 20.34
CA CYS A 474 14.33 36.34 19.94
C CYS A 474 14.47 35.42 21.16
N HIS A 475 15.37 35.75 22.08
CA HIS A 475 15.60 34.96 23.30
C HIS A 475 14.36 34.92 24.19
N SER A 476 13.63 36.03 24.33
CA SER A 476 12.36 36.09 25.07
C SER A 476 11.31 35.19 24.43
N LEU A 477 11.11 35.29 23.12
CA LEU A 477 10.16 34.45 22.38
C LEU A 477 10.51 32.96 22.48
N ILE A 478 11.80 32.61 22.34
CA ILE A 478 12.26 31.22 22.50
C ILE A 478 11.96 30.74 23.93
N THR A 479 12.19 31.57 24.94
CA THR A 479 11.92 31.24 26.35
C THR A 479 10.42 31.03 26.59
N GLU A 480 9.56 31.88 26.03
CA GLU A 480 8.09 31.72 26.10
C GLU A 480 7.61 30.43 25.42
N ILE A 481 8.10 30.15 24.21
CA ILE A 481 7.78 28.92 23.47
C ILE A 481 8.23 27.69 24.27
N VAL A 482 9.43 27.71 24.83
CA VAL A 482 9.96 26.62 25.66
C VAL A 482 9.12 26.43 26.92
N ALA A 483 8.78 27.52 27.61
CA ALA A 483 7.95 27.47 28.80
C ALA A 483 6.61 26.82 28.46
N GLU A 484 5.96 27.24 27.38
CA GLU A 484 4.70 26.66 26.92
C GLU A 484 4.85 25.16 26.57
N LEU A 485 5.88 24.78 25.81
CA LEU A 485 6.12 23.38 25.45
C LEU A 485 6.39 22.48 26.66
N CYS A 486 7.11 22.98 27.66
CA CYS A 486 7.36 22.27 28.91
C CYS A 486 6.08 21.98 29.70
N HIS A 487 5.06 22.86 29.64
CA HIS A 487 3.77 22.60 30.27
C HIS A 487 3.04 21.40 29.65
N HIS A 488 3.24 21.15 28.36
CA HIS A 488 2.62 20.05 27.62
C HIS A 488 3.41 18.73 27.70
N VAL A 489 4.59 18.71 28.32
CA VAL A 489 5.34 17.46 28.61
C VAL A 489 4.79 16.81 29.90
N PRO A 490 4.34 15.54 29.84
CA PRO A 490 3.89 14.80 31.01
C PRO A 490 4.97 14.75 32.10
N GLU A 491 4.57 14.82 33.37
CA GLU A 491 5.50 14.84 34.53
C GLU A 491 6.50 13.67 34.53
N THR A 492 6.13 12.52 33.96
CA THR A 492 6.96 11.32 33.83
C THR A 492 8.12 11.44 32.85
N HIS A 493 8.08 12.42 31.94
CA HIS A 493 9.11 12.69 30.93
C HIS A 493 9.88 13.98 31.22
N ARG A 494 9.56 14.68 32.32
CA ARG A 494 10.29 15.90 32.72
C ARG A 494 11.68 15.52 33.22
N VAL A 495 12.71 15.97 32.53
CA VAL A 495 14.07 16.02 33.11
C VAL A 495 14.00 16.93 34.35
N PRO A 496 14.48 16.50 35.54
CA PRO A 496 14.45 17.35 36.73
C PRO A 496 15.32 18.58 36.49
N HIS A 497 14.70 19.73 36.25
CA HIS A 497 15.38 20.99 36.04
C HIS A 497 14.73 22.10 36.87
N ASP A 498 15.51 22.62 37.82
CA ASP A 498 15.17 23.68 38.77
C ASP A 498 15.28 25.10 38.19
N SER A 499 15.08 25.31 36.89
CA SER A 499 15.24 26.65 36.28
C SER A 499 14.24 26.91 35.16
N GLU A 500 13.58 28.07 35.25
CA GLU A 500 12.62 28.64 34.28
C GLU A 500 13.25 28.95 32.89
N HIS A 501 14.53 28.62 32.67
CA HIS A 501 15.25 28.89 31.43
C HIS A 501 15.97 27.64 30.91
N LEU A 502 15.34 26.91 29.97
CA LEU A 502 15.98 25.81 29.26
C LEU A 502 16.95 26.38 28.19
N PRO A 503 18.23 25.97 28.16
CA PRO A 503 19.15 26.39 27.12
C PRO A 503 18.68 25.94 25.71
N PRO A 504 18.86 26.75 24.65
CA PRO A 504 18.52 26.38 23.28
C PRO A 504 19.11 25.03 22.82
N GLU A 505 20.24 24.63 23.41
CA GLU A 505 20.93 23.36 23.13
C GLU A 505 20.12 22.12 23.57
N LYS A 506 19.14 22.28 24.47
CA LYS A 506 18.26 21.19 24.94
C LYS A 506 16.97 21.05 24.14
N TRP A 507 16.69 21.98 23.22
CA TRP A 507 15.52 21.95 22.34
C TRP A 507 15.34 20.64 21.55
N PRO A 508 16.40 20.05 20.95
CA PRO A 508 16.26 18.79 20.21
C PRO A 508 15.78 17.63 21.10
N GLN A 509 16.16 17.63 22.38
CA GLN A 509 15.75 16.61 23.33
C GLN A 509 14.27 16.78 23.71
N LEU A 510 13.85 18.01 24.03
CA LEU A 510 12.46 18.31 24.37
C LEU A 510 11.49 17.96 23.23
N LEU A 511 11.83 18.31 21.98
CA LEU A 511 11.01 17.94 20.82
C LEU A 511 10.95 16.43 20.59
N ARG A 512 12.05 15.71 20.85
CA ARG A 512 12.06 14.24 20.78
C ARG A 512 11.14 13.63 21.83
N GLU A 513 11.16 14.14 23.07
CA GLU A 513 10.28 13.71 24.15
C GLU A 513 8.81 14.00 23.84
N LEU A 514 8.48 15.19 23.33
CA LEU A 514 7.12 15.53 22.89
C LEU A 514 6.64 14.63 21.76
N CYS A 515 7.50 14.35 20.77
CA CYS A 515 7.16 13.45 19.67
C CYS A 515 7.06 11.99 20.11
N SER A 516 7.69 11.59 21.22
CA SER A 516 7.57 10.22 21.76
C SER A 516 6.28 9.98 22.55
N ILE A 517 5.53 11.03 22.91
CA ILE A 517 4.24 10.89 23.61
C ILE A 517 3.26 10.07 22.73
N PRO A 518 2.70 8.96 23.22
CA PRO A 518 1.76 8.16 22.46
C PRO A 518 0.47 8.92 22.18
N VAL A 519 0.02 8.88 20.93
CA VAL A 519 -1.25 9.48 20.49
C VAL A 519 -2.07 8.37 19.85
N ARG A 520 -3.29 8.17 20.32
CA ARG A 520 -4.19 7.15 19.74
C ARG A 520 -4.47 7.48 18.28
N THR A 521 -4.14 6.55 17.39
CA THR A 521 -4.31 6.75 15.94
C THR A 521 -5.53 6.01 15.39
N LEU A 522 -5.92 4.91 16.04
CA LEU A 522 -7.01 4.08 15.55
C LEU A 522 -8.35 4.80 15.56
N PHE A 523 -9.00 4.77 14.40
CA PHE A 523 -10.31 5.38 14.17
C PHE A 523 -10.38 6.86 14.57
N CYS A 524 -9.29 7.59 14.31
CA CYS A 524 -9.17 9.02 14.57
C CYS A 524 -10.35 9.79 13.93
N PRO A 525 -11.04 10.69 14.67
CA PRO A 525 -12.15 11.46 14.12
C PRO A 525 -11.72 12.32 12.93
N ARG A 526 -12.62 12.48 11.95
CA ARG A 526 -12.37 13.27 10.75
C ARG A 526 -11.89 14.70 11.05
N ALA A 527 -12.48 15.37 12.04
CA ALA A 527 -12.07 16.72 12.43
C ALA A 527 -10.59 16.77 12.88
N VAL A 528 -10.10 15.73 13.55
CA VAL A 528 -8.68 15.64 13.95
C VAL A 528 -7.80 15.43 12.72
N LEU A 529 -8.21 14.59 11.78
CA LEU A 529 -7.49 14.38 10.52
C LEU A 529 -7.42 15.66 9.67
N GLU A 530 -8.47 16.48 9.67
CA GLU A 530 -8.50 17.78 8.98
C GLU A 530 -7.48 18.76 9.60
N VAL A 531 -7.41 18.85 10.93
CA VAL A 531 -6.38 19.64 11.63
C VAL A 531 -4.97 19.11 11.32
N LEU A 532 -4.78 17.79 11.37
CA LEU A 532 -3.49 17.16 11.05
C LEU A 532 -3.08 17.45 9.61
N ALA A 533 -4.01 17.47 8.65
CA ALA A 533 -3.69 17.81 7.27
C ALA A 533 -3.14 19.24 7.15
N VAL A 534 -3.72 20.21 7.87
CA VAL A 534 -3.22 21.59 7.91
C VAL A 534 -1.85 21.67 8.59
N LEU A 535 -1.67 21.01 9.74
CA LEU A 535 -0.39 20.97 10.44
C LEU A 535 0.72 20.36 9.60
N ARG A 536 0.43 19.27 8.88
CA ARG A 536 1.39 18.64 7.96
C ARG A 536 1.72 19.52 6.78
N LYS A 537 0.75 20.29 6.27
CA LYS A 537 1.01 21.32 5.26
C LYS A 537 1.98 22.35 5.80
N ILE A 538 1.78 22.87 7.01
CA ILE A 538 2.70 23.82 7.65
C ILE A 538 4.09 23.18 7.83
N GLY A 539 4.17 21.97 8.39
CA GLY A 539 5.43 21.24 8.57
C GLY A 539 6.21 21.05 7.27
N ALA A 540 5.54 20.68 6.17
CA ALA A 540 6.16 20.57 4.86
C ALA A 540 6.66 21.92 4.31
N HIS A 541 5.94 23.01 4.56
CA HIS A 541 6.40 24.34 4.17
C HIS A 541 7.59 24.81 5.02
N CYS A 542 7.59 24.54 6.33
CA CYS A 542 8.72 24.81 7.21
C CYS A 542 9.97 24.04 6.77
N HIS A 543 9.84 22.74 6.45
CA HIS A 543 10.95 21.95 5.93
C HIS A 543 11.54 22.55 4.65
N ARG A 544 10.68 22.94 3.69
CA ARG A 544 11.12 23.62 2.46
C ARG A 544 11.82 24.94 2.73
N VAL A 545 11.33 25.73 3.68
CA VAL A 545 12.00 26.97 4.11
C VAL A 545 13.39 26.63 4.63
N CYS A 546 13.50 25.63 5.51
CA CYS A 546 14.76 25.21 6.10
C CYS A 546 15.77 24.76 5.04
N ASP A 547 15.37 23.92 4.10
CA ASP A 547 16.25 23.45 3.03
C ASP A 547 16.70 24.59 2.11
N GLN A 548 15.80 25.52 1.79
CA GLN A 548 16.15 26.70 1.00
C GLN A 548 17.13 27.62 1.73
N VAL A 549 16.95 27.83 3.04
CA VAL A 549 17.89 28.61 3.85
C VAL A 549 19.24 27.91 3.91
N ALA A 550 19.28 26.61 4.19
CA ALA A 550 20.50 25.82 4.25
C ALA A 550 21.26 25.86 2.91
N ALA A 551 20.59 25.58 1.79
CA ALA A 551 21.19 25.65 0.45
C ALA A 551 21.69 27.05 0.11
N CYS A 552 20.92 28.09 0.47
CA CYS A 552 21.34 29.49 0.29
C CYS A 552 22.57 29.83 1.11
N ALA A 553 22.64 29.38 2.36
CA ALA A 553 23.74 29.63 3.28
C ALA A 553 25.01 28.87 2.86
N GLU A 554 24.89 27.61 2.46
CA GLU A 554 25.99 26.79 1.97
C GLU A 554 26.59 27.34 0.68
N LEU A 555 25.74 27.71 -0.29
CA LEU A 555 26.18 28.39 -1.51
C LEU A 555 26.96 29.68 -1.19
N ARG A 556 26.57 30.39 -0.12
CA ARG A 556 27.26 31.63 0.30
C ARG A 556 28.59 31.37 0.96
N ARG A 557 28.67 30.36 1.82
CA ARG A 557 29.91 29.95 2.48
C ARG A 557 30.98 29.62 1.45
N ARG A 558 30.66 28.78 0.47
CA ARG A 558 31.58 28.42 -0.64
C ARG A 558 32.06 29.66 -1.41
N GLN A 559 31.15 30.57 -1.74
CA GLN A 559 31.50 31.79 -2.48
C GLN A 559 32.35 32.78 -1.69
N TRP A 560 32.20 32.80 -0.37
CA TRP A 560 33.05 33.58 0.54
C TRP A 560 34.46 33.01 0.60
N GLU A 561 34.57 31.68 0.75
CA GLU A 561 35.83 30.92 0.73
C GLU A 561 36.59 31.13 -0.59
N ASP A 562 35.89 31.14 -1.73
CA ASP A 562 36.45 31.37 -3.07
C ASP A 562 36.93 32.83 -3.33
N ARG A 563 36.84 33.74 -2.34
CA ARG A 563 37.26 35.16 -2.43
C ARG A 563 36.73 35.95 -3.64
N SER A 564 35.64 35.50 -4.26
CA SER A 564 35.05 36.08 -5.48
C SER A 564 34.41 37.48 -5.32
N LEU A 565 34.43 38.07 -4.12
CA LEU A 565 33.75 39.32 -3.76
C LEU A 565 34.72 40.39 -3.22
N ARG A 566 34.71 41.59 -3.85
CA ARG A 566 35.49 42.79 -3.44
C ARG A 566 35.01 43.34 -2.09
N SER A 567 35.86 44.05 -1.34
CA SER A 567 35.59 44.57 0.03
C SER A 567 34.23 45.32 0.18
N ARG A 568 33.85 46.18 -0.77
CA ARG A 568 32.55 46.89 -0.77
C ARG A 568 31.35 45.95 -0.97
N GLN A 569 31.53 44.86 -1.70
CA GLN A 569 30.51 43.83 -1.92
C GLN A 569 30.33 42.97 -0.66
N ARG A 570 31.40 42.73 0.12
CA ARG A 570 31.33 42.05 1.42
C ARG A 570 30.49 42.84 2.45
N ARG A 571 30.67 44.17 2.55
CA ARG A 571 29.84 45.03 3.44
C ARG A 571 28.37 45.12 3.01
N ASN A 572 28.09 45.21 1.71
CA ASN A 572 26.71 45.20 1.22
C ASN A 572 26.03 43.84 1.43
N TYR A 573 26.79 42.77 1.32
CA TYR A 573 26.33 41.41 1.59
C TYR A 573 25.98 41.21 3.07
N LEU A 574 26.81 41.67 4.01
CA LEU A 574 26.49 41.60 5.45
C LEU A 574 25.17 42.32 5.78
N ARG A 575 24.94 43.51 5.21
CA ARG A 575 23.67 44.23 5.34
C ARG A 575 22.48 43.46 4.76
N LEU A 576 22.68 42.77 3.66
CA LEU A 576 21.64 41.97 3.00
C LEU A 576 21.32 40.68 3.81
N VAL A 577 22.34 40.05 4.40
CA VAL A 577 22.17 38.92 5.34
C VAL A 577 21.42 39.37 6.59
N HIS A 578 21.76 40.53 7.17
CA HIS A 578 21.04 41.07 8.32
C HIS A 578 19.56 41.31 8.02
N ARG A 579 19.24 41.89 6.85
CA ARG A 579 17.84 42.06 6.40
C ARG A 579 17.11 40.74 6.20
N PHE A 580 17.82 39.73 5.71
CA PHE A 580 17.27 38.39 5.56
C PHE A 580 16.96 37.74 6.90
N LEU A 581 17.90 37.73 7.84
CA LEU A 581 17.70 37.19 9.19
C LEU A 581 16.54 37.89 9.90
N LYS A 582 16.43 39.22 9.78
CA LYS A 582 15.29 39.99 10.29
C LYS A 582 13.95 39.57 9.65
N SER A 583 13.93 39.25 8.35
CA SER A 583 12.72 38.75 7.69
C SER A 583 12.35 37.34 8.14
N ILE A 584 13.33 36.50 8.49
CA ILE A 584 13.07 35.16 9.05
C ILE A 584 12.52 35.28 10.47
N LEU A 585 13.12 36.14 11.30
CA LEU A 585 12.63 36.42 12.66
C LEU A 585 11.18 36.94 12.66
N GLN A 586 10.90 37.93 11.81
CA GLN A 586 9.55 38.47 11.68
C GLN A 586 8.55 37.39 11.22
N TYR A 587 8.99 36.47 10.37
CA TYR A 587 8.17 35.34 9.94
C TYR A 587 7.89 34.39 11.12
N THR A 588 8.89 34.04 11.93
CA THR A 588 8.72 33.13 13.07
C THR A 588 7.81 33.72 14.15
N GLU A 589 7.93 35.02 14.44
CA GLU A 589 7.03 35.73 15.37
C GLU A 589 5.57 35.71 14.91
N ASN A 590 5.34 36.03 13.63
CA ASN A 590 3.99 36.03 13.07
C ASN A 590 3.40 34.62 12.99
N LEU A 591 4.24 33.62 12.72
CA LEU A 591 3.82 32.23 12.72
C LEU A 591 3.33 31.83 14.12
N ALA A 592 4.14 32.06 15.15
CA ALA A 592 3.77 31.78 16.55
C ALA A 592 2.48 32.50 16.95
N ALA A 593 2.33 33.77 16.58
CA ALA A 593 1.13 34.53 16.85
C ALA A 593 -0.11 33.95 16.15
N TYR A 594 -0.01 33.58 14.87
CA TYR A 594 -1.15 33.04 14.11
C TYR A 594 -1.56 31.64 14.56
N THR A 595 -0.61 30.82 15.02
CA THR A 595 -0.86 29.48 15.55
C THR A 595 -1.21 29.46 17.04
N SER A 596 -1.23 30.61 17.72
CA SER A 596 -1.65 30.71 19.12
C SER A 596 -3.11 30.32 19.31
N GLN A 597 -3.46 29.83 20.50
CA GLN A 597 -4.83 29.42 20.85
C GLN A 597 -5.84 30.56 20.67
N ASP A 598 -5.45 31.80 21.00
CA ASP A 598 -6.33 32.97 20.92
C ASP A 598 -6.66 33.38 19.47
N LYS A 599 -5.70 33.22 18.55
CA LYS A 599 -5.90 33.63 17.15
C LYS A 599 -6.40 32.49 16.27
N ASN A 600 -5.86 31.29 16.43
CA ASN A 600 -6.28 30.07 15.73
C ASN A 600 -6.36 30.23 14.18
N LYS A 601 -5.44 31.00 13.58
CA LYS A 601 -5.44 31.40 12.15
C LYS A 601 -4.52 30.51 11.30
N TRP A 602 -4.87 29.23 11.19
CA TRP A 602 -4.01 28.23 10.56
C TRP A 602 -3.86 28.38 9.03
N ASP A 603 -4.92 28.79 8.32
CA ASP A 603 -4.85 29.02 6.88
C ASP A 603 -3.97 30.24 6.55
N GLU A 604 -4.06 31.30 7.34
CA GLU A 604 -3.20 32.47 7.23
C GLU A 604 -1.75 32.14 7.59
N ALA A 605 -1.51 31.22 8.53
CA ALA A 605 -0.17 30.72 8.83
C ALA A 605 0.45 30.00 7.60
N VAL A 606 -0.32 29.16 6.91
CA VAL A 606 0.13 28.51 5.66
C VAL A 606 0.49 29.56 4.59
N ASN A 607 -0.37 30.56 4.38
CA ASN A 607 -0.12 31.63 3.42
C ASN A 607 1.11 32.47 3.79
N LEU A 608 1.28 32.77 5.08
CA LEU A 608 2.45 33.47 5.61
C LEU A 608 3.74 32.71 5.27
N THR A 609 3.77 31.38 5.44
CA THR A 609 4.93 30.56 5.07
C THR A 609 5.20 30.55 3.57
N GLN A 610 4.14 30.53 2.74
CA GLN A 610 4.30 30.61 1.28
C GLN A 610 4.91 31.95 0.84
N VAL A 611 4.50 33.05 1.46
CA VAL A 611 5.11 34.37 1.22
C VAL A 611 6.56 34.40 1.70
N ALA A 612 6.89 33.77 2.82
CA ALA A 612 8.26 33.66 3.31
C ALA A 612 9.16 32.88 2.32
N LEU A 613 8.68 31.75 1.76
CA LEU A 613 9.37 31.00 0.72
C LEU A 613 9.67 31.87 -0.52
N LEU A 614 8.72 32.67 -0.98
CA LEU A 614 8.94 33.60 -2.10
C LEU A 614 9.99 34.67 -1.78
N LYS A 615 10.01 35.19 -0.55
CA LYS A 615 11.06 36.13 -0.09
C LYS A 615 12.44 35.49 -0.05
N ILE A 616 12.53 34.23 0.39
CA ILE A 616 13.79 33.46 0.41
C ILE A 616 14.26 33.18 -1.03
N TRP A 617 13.35 32.75 -1.90
CA TRP A 617 13.63 32.50 -3.32
C TRP A 617 14.13 33.76 -4.03
N THR A 618 13.40 34.87 -3.92
CA THR A 618 13.79 36.15 -4.55
C THR A 618 15.11 36.69 -4.02
N PHE A 619 15.45 36.42 -2.76
CA PHE A 619 16.76 36.73 -2.21
C PHE A 619 17.87 35.88 -2.84
N SER A 620 17.60 34.62 -3.16
CA SER A 620 18.50 33.75 -3.93
C SER A 620 18.69 34.26 -5.38
N GLU A 621 17.62 34.67 -6.05
CA GLU A 621 17.64 35.12 -7.46
C GLU A 621 18.19 36.54 -7.68
N LYS A 622 17.82 37.53 -6.87
CA LYS A 622 18.34 38.92 -6.98
C LYS A 622 19.88 38.95 -6.94
N LYS A 623 20.49 37.93 -6.32
CA LYS A 623 21.93 37.70 -6.29
C LYS A 623 22.49 37.13 -7.59
N GLN A 624 21.82 36.17 -8.25
CA GLN A 624 22.22 35.69 -9.58
C GLN A 624 22.29 36.85 -10.58
N MET A 625 21.32 37.77 -10.54
CA MET A 625 21.33 39.01 -11.32
C MET A 625 22.51 39.93 -10.98
N LEU A 626 22.77 40.20 -9.70
CA LEU A 626 23.89 41.05 -9.27
C LEU A 626 25.26 40.46 -9.63
N ILE A 627 25.40 39.13 -9.63
CA ILE A 627 26.61 38.41 -10.05
C ILE A 627 26.78 38.46 -11.58
N HIS A 628 25.69 38.28 -12.34
CA HIS A 628 25.71 38.39 -13.80
C HIS A 628 26.10 39.81 -14.24
N LEU A 629 25.56 40.84 -13.56
CA LEU A 629 25.96 42.24 -13.76
C LEU A 629 27.43 42.50 -13.38
N ALA A 630 27.95 41.84 -12.33
CA ALA A 630 29.35 41.95 -11.93
C ALA A 630 30.31 41.28 -12.94
N LYS A 631 29.99 40.09 -13.45
CA LYS A 631 30.77 39.41 -14.52
C LYS A 631 30.79 40.22 -15.82
N LYS A 632 29.69 40.89 -16.15
CA LYS A 632 29.58 41.79 -17.32
C LYS A 632 30.36 43.10 -17.15
N SER A 633 30.62 43.51 -15.90
CA SER A 633 31.45 44.70 -15.60
C SER A 633 32.95 44.43 -15.66
N THR A 634 33.39 43.19 -15.40
CA THR A 634 34.80 42.76 -15.52
C THR A 634 35.24 42.49 -16.95
N SER A 635 34.31 42.27 -17.89
CA SER A 635 34.62 42.09 -19.32
C SER A 635 34.70 43.40 -20.12
N LYS A 636 34.59 44.57 -19.46
CA LYS A 636 34.63 45.90 -20.09
C LYS A 636 35.86 46.74 -19.72
N VAL A 637 36.88 46.12 -19.12
CA VAL A 637 38.19 46.76 -18.95
C VAL A 637 39.21 45.91 -19.72
N VAL A 638 39.44 46.28 -20.98
CA VAL A 638 40.68 46.02 -21.72
C VAL A 638 41.59 47.20 -21.48
#